data_AF-A0A939ZJ09-F1
#
_entry.id   AF-A0A939ZJ09-F1
#
_cell.length_a   1.000
_cell.length_b   1.000
_cell.length_c   1.000
_cell.angle_alpha   90.00
_cell.angle_beta   90.00
_cell.angle_gamma   90.00
#
_symmetry.space_group_name_H-M   'P 1'
#
loop_
_entity.id
_entity.type
_entity.pdbx_description
1 polymer ?
#
loop_
_entity_poly.entity_id
_entity_poly.type
_entity_poly.pdbx_seq_one_letter_code
_entity_poly.pdbx_strand_id
1 'polypeptide(L)'
;MFKNTMNKDLKHNSFKKILCAVLAVLTAVTLLGAAAGCRKNKGNKSEYAGKVDGLDFTRPVFMYAFNYAANKLYQSGEVSFDTFGTDEFVDLLKETKNADGKSYYDAMLEDILTEGQKYLINEKMARGESDWPGDSTLKAKGDNLKTSLEGDYAMYIQYYGYTAEMIALQLFGMPLSDYMDIYPRTEAVDEYNTKWMRTLDPTEEQLAQFYADHTSEYRIVTVRHSLILTEDMTDAEKQEALAEAQGYVDAVKNGTMTFDEVVALSEDTGVTSNDGYYDVYKNSGFVKPFEEWAVACTETTTVPEIVETEFGYHLMICTEIKDYTDEDVQTNVAQGWRAEQLDNELNRLAAQSEHAIQDRNDAVIEKYMKMALTVNFDESDSDDPAATSAPAATATPKPEYNDDPLDDTVVAKVGEQKIIYPEFVFMFSTAVNEILTDDYTPDPDVTTAERYRQLREFLETPYKDTGMTYLEKIKARAQELAVEYAASYMMALEQKEPYTEEKLASMNDEIDEAIDYYLMYAGEYYGVTTRDEYMRYVTGMGVNDYKYFNAIHTFLSEYAEEAMAAMTVTDEQLKAYYDVNEEYYRIVAVRHIRLDFTDTDEDETISDAEKQAVRDTANLLVAKINAGDSPEALVKAWSQAEDATTNGGIAALSAVSGALDKEIVDWAMETTTVGTETLTVFEFTDGIEVVYVCGILTFDGLEGETGSDEVTPETLKSTLESAYKNEEYDRQIKQYVTDHNLELSELRTDLVDKAAEAYLTYEDNEATE
;
A
#
# COMPACT_ATOMS: atom_id res chain seq x y z
N MET A 1 -1.50 8.35 13.72
CA MET A 1 -1.45 9.26 12.56
C MET A 1 -1.16 8.55 11.23
N PHE A 2 -0.37 7.47 11.18
CA PHE A 2 -0.03 6.76 9.91
C PHE A 2 -1.22 6.07 9.20
N LYS A 3 -2.25 5.63 9.93
CA LYS A 3 -3.37 4.84 9.39
C LYS A 3 -4.29 5.63 8.45
N ASN A 4 -4.44 6.95 8.65
CA ASN A 4 -5.35 7.78 7.85
C ASN A 4 -4.81 8.15 6.45
N THR A 5 -3.49 8.10 6.24
CA THR A 5 -2.87 8.45 4.95
C THR A 5 -2.77 7.26 3.99
N MET A 6 -2.92 6.02 4.47
CA MET A 6 -2.79 4.82 3.63
C MET A 6 -4.11 4.32 3.04
N ASN A 7 -5.27 4.71 3.59
CA ASN A 7 -6.54 4.00 3.34
C ASN A 7 -7.54 4.74 2.44
N LYS A 8 -7.14 5.83 1.76
CA LYS A 8 -8.03 6.59 0.85
C LYS A 8 -7.50 6.76 -0.58
N ASP A 9 -6.20 6.97 -0.78
CA ASP A 9 -5.64 7.29 -2.11
C ASP A 9 -5.12 6.06 -2.89
N LEU A 10 -5.75 4.89 -2.72
CA LEU A 10 -5.43 3.66 -3.45
C LEU A 10 -6.05 3.61 -4.87
N LYS A 11 -5.95 4.72 -5.60
CA LYS A 11 -6.16 4.77 -7.06
C LYS A 11 -4.88 5.30 -7.72
N HIS A 12 -4.39 4.55 -8.71
CA HIS A 12 -3.19 4.73 -9.57
C HIS A 12 -2.16 5.86 -9.26
N ASN A 13 -0.87 5.49 -9.34
CA ASN A 13 0.32 6.34 -9.22
C ASN A 13 0.62 7.01 -7.86
N SER A 14 -0.35 7.28 -6.99
CA SER A 14 -0.08 7.80 -5.64
C SER A 14 0.72 6.82 -4.78
N PHE A 15 0.42 5.53 -4.90
CA PHE A 15 1.15 4.45 -4.21
C PHE A 15 2.62 4.43 -4.60
N LYS A 16 2.96 4.62 -5.89
CA LYS A 16 4.36 4.78 -6.35
C LYS A 16 5.05 5.97 -5.68
N LYS A 17 4.36 7.06 -5.32
CA LYS A 17 4.98 8.30 -4.80
C LYS A 17 5.16 8.33 -3.28
N ILE A 18 4.21 7.81 -2.51
CA ILE A 18 4.43 7.60 -1.06
C ILE A 18 5.48 6.50 -0.88
N LEU A 19 5.41 5.44 -1.69
CA LEU A 19 6.47 4.45 -1.77
C LEU A 19 7.78 5.11 -2.23
N CYS A 20 7.81 6.01 -3.22
CA CYS A 20 9.03 6.76 -3.58
C CYS A 20 9.51 7.77 -2.54
N ALA A 21 8.69 8.29 -1.63
CA ALA A 21 9.17 9.19 -0.56
C ALA A 21 9.82 8.42 0.60
N VAL A 22 9.30 7.22 0.91
CA VAL A 22 9.94 6.27 1.84
C VAL A 22 11.13 5.60 1.16
N LEU A 23 10.97 5.14 -0.09
CA LEU A 23 12.02 4.60 -0.92
C LEU A 23 13.09 5.63 -1.24
N ALA A 24 12.87 6.95 -1.36
CA ALA A 24 13.99 7.84 -1.70
C ALA A 24 14.99 8.04 -0.54
N VAL A 25 14.65 7.60 0.68
CA VAL A 25 15.59 7.39 1.80
C VAL A 25 16.30 6.02 1.70
N LEU A 26 15.72 5.08 0.94
CA LEU A 26 16.10 3.68 0.76
C LEU A 26 16.52 3.32 -0.70
N THR A 27 16.57 4.25 -1.64
CA THR A 27 17.11 4.04 -3.00
C THR A 27 18.64 3.98 -2.97
N ALA A 28 19.22 4.33 -1.83
CA ALA A 28 20.58 4.05 -1.44
C ALA A 28 20.73 2.92 -0.39
N VAL A 29 19.62 2.33 0.09
CA VAL A 29 19.59 1.10 0.92
C VAL A 29 18.41 0.25 0.53
N THR A 30 18.66 -0.72 -0.34
CA THR A 30 17.84 -1.93 -0.34
C THR A 30 18.59 -3.06 0.38
N LEU A 31 17.85 -3.85 1.17
CA LEU A 31 18.22 -5.24 1.48
C LEU A 31 19.44 -5.46 2.39
N LEU A 32 19.32 -5.00 3.63
CA LEU A 32 20.12 -5.47 4.76
C LEU A 32 19.11 -5.68 5.90
N GLY A 33 19.05 -6.85 6.55
CA GLY A 33 18.26 -6.97 7.79
C GLY A 33 16.99 -7.84 7.78
N ALA A 34 16.86 -8.71 6.80
CA ALA A 34 16.34 -10.04 7.09
C ALA A 34 17.54 -10.91 7.52
N ALA A 35 17.42 -11.91 8.41
CA ALA A 35 16.36 -12.16 9.37
C ALA A 35 16.87 -12.92 10.59
N ALA A 36 16.21 -12.72 11.73
CA ALA A 36 16.33 -13.56 12.91
C ALA A 36 15.08 -14.45 13.05
N GLY A 37 14.93 -15.42 12.15
CA GLY A 37 13.68 -16.17 11.95
C GLY A 37 13.61 -17.61 12.48
N CYS A 38 14.59 -18.12 13.25
CA CYS A 38 14.45 -19.31 14.14
C CYS A 38 15.78 -19.78 14.77
N ARG A 39 16.26 -19.13 15.83
CA ARG A 39 17.16 -19.77 16.80
C ARG A 39 16.56 -19.67 18.20
N LYS A 40 16.44 -20.81 18.89
CA LYS A 40 15.84 -20.89 20.25
C LYS A 40 16.56 -19.93 21.20
N ASN A 41 15.88 -18.86 21.59
CA ASN A 41 16.38 -17.84 22.49
C ASN A 41 16.74 -18.46 23.86
N LYS A 42 18.04 -18.68 24.12
CA LYS A 42 18.55 -19.28 25.36
C LYS A 42 18.73 -18.22 26.45
N GLY A 43 17.64 -17.56 26.82
CA GLY A 43 17.50 -16.90 28.12
C GLY A 43 18.60 -15.88 28.47
N ASN A 44 19.04 -15.08 27.51
CA ASN A 44 19.65 -13.80 27.84
C ASN A 44 18.55 -12.82 28.27
N LYS A 45 18.88 -11.91 29.19
CA LYS A 45 17.97 -10.81 29.56
C LYS A 45 17.75 -9.92 28.33
N SER A 46 16.58 -9.30 28.23
CA SER A 46 16.37 -8.22 27.26
C SER A 46 17.48 -7.17 27.40
N GLU A 47 18.26 -6.96 26.35
CA GLU A 47 19.10 -5.78 26.24
C GLU A 47 18.18 -4.58 26.01
N TYR A 48 18.49 -3.46 26.66
CA TYR A 48 17.76 -2.20 26.51
C TYR A 48 18.73 -1.03 26.59
N ALA A 49 18.44 0.03 25.84
CA ALA A 49 19.19 1.28 25.82
C ALA A 49 19.05 2.07 27.14
N GLY A 50 17.95 1.86 27.86
CA GLY A 50 17.64 2.40 29.17
C GLY A 50 16.20 2.06 29.57
N LYS A 51 15.65 2.78 30.56
CA LYS A 51 14.26 2.66 31.01
C LYS A 51 13.61 4.03 31.15
N VAL A 52 12.33 4.12 30.82
CA VAL A 52 11.50 5.33 31.01
C VAL A 52 10.20 4.90 31.68
N ASP A 53 9.89 5.49 32.83
CA ASP A 53 8.71 5.16 33.68
C ASP A 53 8.49 3.66 34.00
N GLY A 54 9.60 2.92 34.00
CA GLY A 54 9.65 1.48 34.23
C GLY A 54 9.54 0.60 32.97
N LEU A 55 9.22 1.18 31.81
CA LEU A 55 9.23 0.51 30.50
C LEU A 55 10.67 0.41 29.95
N ASP A 56 10.94 -0.63 29.16
CA ASP A 56 12.26 -0.88 28.56
C ASP A 56 12.40 -0.13 27.23
N PHE A 57 13.50 0.61 27.06
CA PHE A 57 13.88 1.18 25.76
C PHE A 57 14.56 0.07 24.93
N THR A 58 13.74 -0.81 24.35
CA THR A 58 14.15 -1.98 23.57
C THR A 58 14.59 -1.61 22.13
N ARG A 59 15.19 -2.57 21.40
CA ARG A 59 15.58 -2.40 19.99
C ARG A 59 14.41 -1.92 19.11
N PRO A 60 13.18 -2.48 19.18
CA PRO A 60 12.05 -1.98 18.38
C PRO A 60 11.70 -0.51 18.62
N VAL A 61 11.74 -0.04 19.89
CA VAL A 61 11.51 1.38 20.24
C VAL A 61 12.64 2.26 19.69
N PHE A 62 13.88 1.76 19.68
CA PHE A 62 15.01 2.45 19.07
C PHE A 62 14.88 2.57 17.55
N MET A 63 14.45 1.51 16.85
CA MET A 63 14.25 1.55 15.40
C MET A 63 13.08 2.47 15.01
N TYR A 64 12.00 2.47 15.78
CA TYR A 64 10.90 3.43 15.62
C TYR A 64 11.39 4.89 15.70
N ALA A 65 12.16 5.24 16.73
CA ALA A 65 12.72 6.58 16.90
C ALA A 65 13.82 6.92 15.87
N PHE A 66 14.59 5.92 15.42
CA PHE A 66 15.56 6.03 14.34
C PHE A 66 14.91 6.45 13.02
N ASN A 67 13.79 5.84 12.64
CA ASN A 67 13.10 6.17 11.40
C ASN A 67 12.68 7.65 11.35
N TYR A 68 12.20 8.21 12.46
CA TYR A 68 11.89 9.64 12.56
C TYR A 68 13.15 10.52 12.39
N ALA A 69 14.23 10.20 13.10
CA ALA A 69 15.47 10.99 13.04
C ALA A 69 16.15 10.90 11.66
N ALA A 70 16.11 9.72 11.02
CA ALA A 70 16.62 9.49 9.66
C ALA A 70 15.79 10.27 8.62
N ASN A 71 14.45 10.21 8.71
CA ASN A 71 13.57 10.96 7.80
C ASN A 71 13.75 12.47 7.93
N LYS A 72 13.86 12.99 9.16
CA LYS A 72 14.17 14.41 9.45
C LYS A 72 15.51 14.85 8.83
N LEU A 73 16.54 14.01 8.92
CA LEU A 73 17.85 14.29 8.31
C LEU A 73 17.79 14.23 6.78
N TYR A 74 17.06 13.27 6.22
CA TYR A 74 16.85 13.16 4.78
C TYR A 74 16.16 14.39 4.21
N GLN A 75 15.06 14.83 4.84
CA GLN A 75 14.30 16.01 4.41
C GLN A 75 15.10 17.32 4.45
N SER A 76 16.16 17.43 5.28
CA SER A 76 17.00 18.62 5.30
C SER A 76 17.87 18.77 4.05
N GLY A 77 18.19 17.66 3.36
CA GLY A 77 19.08 17.63 2.20
C GLY A 77 20.53 18.03 2.51
N GLU A 78 20.91 18.12 3.78
CA GLU A 78 22.26 18.56 4.20
C GLU A 78 23.30 17.43 4.17
N VAL A 79 22.85 16.17 4.08
CA VAL A 79 23.68 14.96 3.98
C VAL A 79 23.13 14.10 2.84
N SER A 80 24.01 13.62 1.95
CA SER A 80 23.59 12.62 0.95
C SER A 80 23.46 11.25 1.60
N PHE A 81 22.39 10.54 1.26
CA PHE A 81 22.15 9.17 1.69
C PHE A 81 22.76 8.11 0.75
N ASP A 82 23.42 8.49 -0.35
CA ASP A 82 23.96 7.59 -1.40
C ASP A 82 24.80 6.39 -0.88
N THR A 83 25.39 6.50 0.31
CA THR A 83 26.22 5.45 0.94
C THR A 83 25.57 4.81 2.17
N PHE A 84 24.30 5.09 2.46
CA PHE A 84 23.57 4.55 3.61
C PHE A 84 23.66 3.00 3.66
N GLY A 85 23.53 2.40 4.84
CA GLY A 85 23.77 0.97 5.04
C GLY A 85 25.25 0.57 5.10
N THR A 86 26.19 1.46 4.81
CA THR A 86 27.64 1.18 4.87
C THR A 86 28.34 1.84 6.06
N ASP A 87 29.50 1.32 6.46
CA ASP A 87 30.39 1.98 7.43
C ASP A 87 30.86 3.38 6.92
N GLU A 88 30.90 3.63 5.60
CA GLU A 88 31.26 4.95 5.03
C GLU A 88 30.22 6.02 5.37
N PHE A 89 28.92 5.68 5.37
CA PHE A 89 27.88 6.61 5.81
C PHE A 89 27.94 6.88 7.32
N VAL A 90 28.28 5.87 8.13
CA VAL A 90 28.49 6.05 9.58
C VAL A 90 29.62 7.05 9.83
N ASP A 91 30.73 6.95 9.08
CA ASP A 91 31.84 7.90 9.19
C ASP A 91 31.48 9.28 8.63
N LEU A 92 30.75 9.37 7.51
CA LEU A 92 30.20 10.63 6.96
C LEU A 92 29.38 11.39 8.01
N LEU A 93 28.49 10.71 8.74
CA LEU A 93 27.67 11.31 9.79
C LEU A 93 28.49 11.76 11.01
N LYS A 94 29.60 11.08 11.33
CA LYS A 94 30.51 11.43 12.44
C LYS A 94 31.41 12.62 12.09
N GLU A 95 31.90 12.68 10.85
CA GLU A 95 32.78 13.75 10.39
C GLU A 95 32.01 15.04 10.06
N THR A 96 30.89 14.93 9.35
CA THR A 96 30.09 16.08 8.88
C THR A 96 29.36 16.74 10.04
N LYS A 97 29.47 18.07 10.12
CA LYS A 97 28.86 18.88 11.19
C LYS A 97 27.67 19.69 10.67
N ASN A 98 26.62 19.75 11.48
CA ASN A 98 25.47 20.64 11.27
C ASN A 98 25.82 22.11 11.57
N ALA A 99 24.84 23.01 11.40
CA ALA A 99 25.01 24.44 11.63
C ALA A 99 25.47 24.81 13.06
N ASP A 100 25.14 24.00 14.07
CA ASP A 100 25.55 24.17 15.47
C ASP A 100 26.94 23.58 15.77
N GLY A 101 27.60 22.95 14.79
CA GLY A 101 28.91 22.31 14.95
C GLY A 101 28.88 20.91 15.57
N LYS A 102 27.69 20.32 15.73
CA LYS A 102 27.48 18.93 16.20
C LYS A 102 27.54 17.96 15.01
N SER A 103 28.02 16.74 15.21
CA SER A 103 27.99 15.70 14.17
C SER A 103 26.54 15.34 13.83
N TYR A 104 26.23 15.02 12.58
CA TYR A 104 24.91 14.47 12.26
C TYR A 104 24.65 13.16 13.02
N TYR A 105 25.68 12.32 13.24
CA TYR A 105 25.61 11.14 14.11
C TYR A 105 25.14 11.47 15.54
N ASP A 106 25.71 12.52 16.14
CA ASP A 106 25.39 12.92 17.52
C ASP A 106 24.02 13.62 17.62
N ALA A 107 23.65 14.42 16.61
CA ALA A 107 22.35 15.08 16.52
C ALA A 107 21.23 14.06 16.33
N MET A 108 21.43 13.12 15.41
CA MET A 108 20.51 12.01 15.14
C MET A 108 20.37 11.10 16.37
N LEU A 109 21.46 10.79 17.08
CA LEU A 109 21.39 10.04 18.33
C LEU A 109 20.61 10.79 19.43
N GLU A 110 20.73 12.12 19.51
CA GLU A 110 19.95 12.93 20.46
C GLU A 110 18.46 12.95 20.11
N ASP A 111 18.11 13.08 18.82
CA ASP A 111 16.74 12.94 18.33
C ASP A 111 16.17 11.55 18.66
N ILE A 112 16.90 10.47 18.37
CA ILE A 112 16.49 9.07 18.68
C ILE A 112 16.19 8.88 20.17
N LEU A 113 17.09 9.34 21.04
CA LEU A 113 16.90 9.21 22.48
C LEU A 113 15.73 10.06 22.99
N THR A 114 15.50 11.24 22.39
CA THR A 114 14.40 12.14 22.75
C THR A 114 13.05 11.56 22.31
N GLU A 115 12.93 11.12 21.06
CA GLU A 115 11.67 10.57 20.54
C GLU A 115 11.34 9.19 21.13
N GLY A 116 12.34 8.34 21.37
CA GLY A 116 12.12 7.09 22.10
C GLY A 116 11.73 7.32 23.56
N GLN A 117 12.24 8.38 24.21
CA GLN A 117 11.78 8.79 25.53
C GLN A 117 10.32 9.27 25.48
N LYS A 118 9.95 10.13 24.52
CA LYS A 118 8.57 10.61 24.31
C LYS A 118 7.60 9.46 24.02
N TYR A 119 7.99 8.50 23.17
CA TYR A 119 7.22 7.30 22.89
C TYR A 119 6.92 6.51 24.17
N LEU A 120 7.93 6.23 24.99
CA LEU A 120 7.74 5.45 26.22
C LEU A 120 6.93 6.21 27.29
N ILE A 121 7.05 7.54 27.38
CA ILE A 121 6.15 8.36 28.20
C ILE A 121 4.70 8.21 27.71
N ASN A 122 4.49 8.24 26.39
CA ASN A 122 3.16 8.14 25.81
C ASN A 122 2.56 6.73 25.98
N GLU A 123 3.34 5.67 25.72
CA GLU A 123 2.97 4.28 26.04
C GLU A 123 2.65 4.12 27.52
N LYS A 124 3.38 4.81 28.41
CA LYS A 124 3.09 4.79 29.84
C LYS A 124 1.77 5.45 30.20
N MET A 125 1.42 6.56 29.54
CA MET A 125 0.16 7.27 29.73
C MET A 125 -1.01 6.42 29.21
N ALA A 126 -0.89 5.88 28.00
CA ALA A 126 -1.89 4.98 27.40
C ALA A 126 -2.14 3.74 28.26
N ARG A 127 -1.09 3.08 28.77
CA ARG A 127 -1.17 1.97 29.74
C ARG A 127 -1.80 2.32 31.10
N GLY A 128 -2.13 3.60 31.33
CA GLY A 128 -2.83 4.07 32.52
C GLY A 128 -4.35 4.13 32.37
N GLU A 129 -4.87 4.06 31.13
CA GLU A 129 -6.29 3.99 30.84
C GLU A 129 -6.83 2.55 31.03
N SER A 130 -8.15 2.42 31.15
CA SER A 130 -8.83 1.12 31.29
C SER A 130 -8.85 0.32 29.99
N ASP A 131 -9.01 0.99 28.85
CA ASP A 131 -9.11 0.42 27.51
C ASP A 131 -7.76 0.00 26.88
N TRP A 132 -6.65 -0.01 27.66
CA TRP A 132 -5.34 -0.45 27.15
C TRP A 132 -5.32 -1.97 26.88
N PRO A 133 -5.01 -2.43 25.64
CA PRO A 133 -4.98 -3.84 25.32
C PRO A 133 -3.92 -4.62 26.13
N GLY A 134 -4.34 -5.70 26.80
CA GLY A 134 -3.43 -6.54 27.59
C GLY A 134 -2.26 -7.09 26.76
N ASP A 135 -1.11 -7.32 27.41
CA ASP A 135 0.13 -7.77 26.72
C ASP A 135 -0.07 -9.05 25.88
N SER A 136 -1.02 -9.93 26.24
CA SER A 136 -1.41 -11.09 25.43
C SER A 136 -2.14 -10.73 24.13
N THR A 137 -2.99 -9.72 24.16
CA THR A 137 -3.75 -9.21 23.01
C THR A 137 -2.80 -8.49 22.05
N LEU A 138 -1.91 -7.64 22.58
CA LEU A 138 -0.83 -7.00 21.82
C LEU A 138 0.06 -8.05 21.13
N LYS A 139 0.46 -9.10 21.87
CA LYS A 139 1.23 -10.20 21.28
C LYS A 139 0.45 -10.94 20.19
N ALA A 140 -0.85 -11.19 20.37
CA ALA A 140 -1.67 -11.87 19.36
C ALA A 140 -1.83 -11.04 18.08
N LYS A 141 -2.05 -9.71 18.21
CA LYS A 141 -2.00 -8.77 17.06
C LYS A 141 -0.64 -8.85 16.35
N GLY A 142 0.46 -8.83 17.11
CA GLY A 142 1.82 -8.98 16.58
C GLY A 142 2.07 -10.32 15.88
N ASP A 143 1.67 -11.44 16.48
CA ASP A 143 1.82 -12.79 15.91
C ASP A 143 1.10 -12.94 14.56
N ASN A 144 -0.07 -12.31 14.41
CA ASN A 144 -0.86 -12.33 13.17
C ASN A 144 -0.32 -11.40 12.08
N LEU A 145 0.48 -10.39 12.43
CA LEU A 145 0.94 -9.34 11.51
C LEU A 145 1.74 -9.89 10.31
N LYS A 146 2.46 -11.02 10.50
CA LYS A 146 3.13 -11.72 9.40
C LYS A 146 2.13 -12.17 8.33
N THR A 147 1.00 -12.75 8.73
CA THR A 147 -0.05 -13.22 7.82
C THR A 147 -0.83 -12.07 7.20
N SER A 148 -1.02 -10.95 7.92
CA SER A 148 -1.59 -9.72 7.32
C SER A 148 -0.68 -9.17 6.23
N LEU A 149 0.62 -8.99 6.50
CA LEU A 149 1.59 -8.58 5.47
C LEU A 149 1.65 -9.56 4.30
N GLU A 150 1.51 -10.87 4.57
CA GLU A 150 1.45 -11.90 3.52
C GLU A 150 0.20 -11.80 2.63
N GLY A 151 -0.94 -11.35 3.18
CA GLY A 151 -2.18 -11.11 2.45
C GLY A 151 -2.18 -9.77 1.71
N ASP A 152 -1.92 -8.68 2.42
CA ASP A 152 -1.96 -7.30 1.91
C ASP A 152 -0.96 -7.09 0.75
N TYR A 153 0.18 -7.79 0.81
CA TYR A 153 1.21 -7.77 -0.22
C TYR A 153 1.32 -9.09 -0.97
N ALA A 154 0.27 -9.94 -0.98
CA ALA A 154 0.26 -11.23 -1.68
C ALA A 154 0.71 -11.09 -3.15
N MET A 155 0.32 -10.02 -3.83
CA MET A 155 0.81 -9.68 -5.17
C MET A 155 2.35 -9.50 -5.19
N TYR A 156 2.92 -8.68 -4.30
CA TYR A 156 4.36 -8.45 -4.28
C TYR A 156 5.17 -9.70 -3.88
N ILE A 157 4.58 -10.53 -3.01
CA ILE A 157 5.14 -11.83 -2.60
C ILE A 157 5.08 -12.84 -3.76
N GLN A 158 4.00 -12.88 -4.52
CA GLN A 158 3.79 -13.86 -5.59
C GLN A 158 4.48 -13.47 -6.91
N TYR A 159 4.53 -12.18 -7.25
CA TYR A 159 5.07 -11.70 -8.53
C TYR A 159 6.50 -11.16 -8.44
N TYR A 160 6.92 -10.62 -7.29
CA TYR A 160 8.28 -10.11 -7.07
C TYR A 160 9.05 -10.87 -5.96
N GLY A 161 8.44 -11.92 -5.38
CA GLY A 161 9.08 -12.82 -4.40
C GLY A 161 9.43 -12.20 -3.06
N TYR A 162 8.72 -11.14 -2.67
CA TYR A 162 8.93 -10.53 -1.37
C TYR A 162 8.58 -11.52 -0.24
N THR A 163 9.11 -11.29 0.94
CA THR A 163 8.69 -11.97 2.18
C THR A 163 8.13 -10.95 3.16
N ALA A 164 7.35 -11.37 4.15
CA ALA A 164 6.93 -10.48 5.24
C ALA A 164 8.14 -9.83 5.94
N GLU A 165 9.27 -10.54 6.01
CA GLU A 165 10.56 -10.06 6.49
C GLU A 165 11.15 -8.95 5.61
N MET A 166 11.08 -9.07 4.28
CA MET A 166 11.46 -8.00 3.35
C MET A 166 10.53 -6.81 3.44
N ILE A 167 9.21 -7.03 3.51
CA ILE A 167 8.21 -5.97 3.60
C ILE A 167 8.37 -5.19 4.91
N ALA A 168 8.54 -5.89 6.04
CA ALA A 168 8.82 -5.28 7.34
C ALA A 168 10.06 -4.36 7.29
N LEU A 169 11.14 -4.87 6.70
CA LEU A 169 12.39 -4.16 6.57
C LEU A 169 12.31 -2.96 5.62
N GLN A 170 11.78 -3.15 4.42
CA GLN A 170 11.79 -2.14 3.36
C GLN A 170 10.75 -1.04 3.58
N LEU A 171 9.59 -1.34 4.16
CA LEU A 171 8.56 -0.33 4.41
C LEU A 171 8.67 0.33 5.78
N PHE A 172 9.21 -0.39 6.78
CA PHE A 172 9.23 0.07 8.18
C PHE A 172 10.64 0.10 8.81
N GLY A 173 11.70 -0.16 8.04
CA GLY A 173 13.10 0.06 8.47
C GLY A 173 13.60 -0.87 9.58
N MET A 174 12.93 -2.00 9.84
CA MET A 174 13.26 -2.87 10.97
C MET A 174 12.94 -4.36 10.71
N PRO A 175 13.59 -5.30 11.42
CA PRO A 175 13.27 -6.71 11.32
C PRO A 175 11.80 -7.01 11.63
N LEU A 176 11.20 -7.99 10.96
CA LEU A 176 9.80 -8.39 11.19
C LEU A 176 9.50 -8.69 12.67
N SER A 177 10.42 -9.32 13.40
CA SER A 177 10.25 -9.60 14.83
C SER A 177 10.20 -8.34 15.70
N ASP A 178 10.89 -7.27 15.30
CA ASP A 178 10.81 -5.97 15.97
C ASP A 178 9.52 -5.24 15.56
N TYR A 179 9.13 -5.32 14.29
CA TYR A 179 7.88 -4.75 13.77
C TYR A 179 6.64 -5.35 14.46
N MET A 180 6.59 -6.68 14.58
CA MET A 180 5.55 -7.42 15.32
C MET A 180 5.45 -7.04 16.80
N ASP A 181 6.53 -6.55 17.42
CA ASP A 181 6.57 -6.12 18.82
C ASP A 181 6.17 -4.65 19.00
N ILE A 182 6.56 -3.75 18.09
CA ILE A 182 6.27 -2.31 18.20
C ILE A 182 4.93 -1.91 17.57
N TYR A 183 4.54 -2.51 16.44
CA TYR A 183 3.33 -2.13 15.70
C TYR A 183 2.05 -2.15 16.55
N PRO A 184 1.67 -3.25 17.23
CA PRO A 184 0.44 -3.28 18.01
C PRO A 184 0.47 -2.33 19.22
N ARG A 185 1.65 -2.03 19.77
CA ARG A 185 1.81 -1.04 20.85
C ARG A 185 1.62 0.38 20.32
N THR A 186 2.19 0.69 19.17
CA THR A 186 2.02 1.99 18.51
C THR A 186 0.59 2.22 18.05
N GLU A 187 -0.12 1.19 17.58
CA GLU A 187 -1.56 1.28 17.28
C GLU A 187 -2.37 1.68 18.52
N ALA A 188 -2.20 0.98 19.65
CA ALA A 188 -2.90 1.32 20.90
C ALA A 188 -2.52 2.71 21.45
N VAL A 189 -1.26 3.14 21.26
CA VAL A 189 -0.84 4.51 21.60
C VAL A 189 -1.48 5.54 20.67
N ASP A 190 -1.65 5.26 19.38
CA ASP A 190 -2.33 6.14 18.42
C ASP A 190 -3.86 6.24 18.69
N GLU A 191 -4.50 5.15 19.12
CA GLU A 191 -5.88 5.14 19.60
C GLU A 191 -6.04 6.03 20.85
N TYR A 192 -5.17 5.84 21.84
CA TYR A 192 -5.10 6.72 23.03
C TYR A 192 -4.86 8.19 22.66
N ASN A 193 -3.91 8.48 21.77
CA ASN A 193 -3.62 9.84 21.31
C ASN A 193 -4.85 10.47 20.65
N THR A 194 -5.59 9.71 19.86
CA THR A 194 -6.81 10.17 19.19
C THR A 194 -7.91 10.49 20.21
N LYS A 195 -8.11 9.62 21.21
CA LYS A 195 -9.02 9.86 22.35
C LYS A 195 -8.62 11.11 23.13
N TRP A 196 -7.34 11.24 23.49
CA TRP A 196 -6.78 12.37 24.22
C TRP A 196 -6.93 13.69 23.46
N MET A 197 -6.55 13.73 22.17
CA MET A 197 -6.68 14.92 21.32
C MET A 197 -8.15 15.37 21.18
N ARG A 198 -9.10 14.43 21.10
CA ARG A 198 -10.55 14.73 21.09
C ARG A 198 -11.05 15.38 22.39
N THR A 199 -10.34 15.24 23.52
CA THR A 199 -10.68 15.98 24.76
C THR A 199 -10.32 17.46 24.70
N LEU A 200 -9.48 17.87 23.73
CA LEU A 200 -9.08 19.26 23.55
C LEU A 200 -10.11 20.02 22.70
N ASP A 201 -10.67 21.07 23.30
CA ASP A 201 -11.63 22.00 22.71
C ASP A 201 -10.96 23.37 22.50
N PRO A 202 -10.32 23.62 21.34
CA PRO A 202 -9.65 24.89 21.05
C PRO A 202 -10.66 26.00 20.74
N THR A 203 -10.36 27.22 21.18
CA THR A 203 -11.15 28.40 20.77
C THR A 203 -10.81 28.83 19.34
N GLU A 204 -11.75 29.52 18.68
CA GLU A 204 -11.51 30.18 17.38
C GLU A 204 -10.26 31.08 17.40
N GLU A 205 -9.95 31.73 18.52
CA GLU A 205 -8.76 32.57 18.69
C GLU A 205 -7.46 31.75 18.68
N GLN A 206 -7.46 30.56 19.30
CA GLN A 206 -6.30 29.66 19.29
C GLN A 206 -6.05 29.09 17.90
N LEU A 207 -7.10 28.65 17.21
CA LEU A 207 -7.00 28.11 15.86
C LEU A 207 -6.59 29.17 14.83
N ALA A 208 -7.16 30.38 14.91
CA ALA A 208 -6.78 31.49 14.03
C ALA A 208 -5.31 31.93 14.26
N GLN A 209 -4.83 31.92 15.50
CA GLN A 209 -3.42 32.21 15.80
C GLN A 209 -2.51 31.09 15.28
N PHE A 210 -2.85 29.82 15.52
CA PHE A 210 -2.08 28.68 15.00
C PHE A 210 -2.01 28.68 13.47
N TYR A 211 -3.12 28.99 12.77
CA TYR A 211 -3.10 29.19 11.31
C TYR A 211 -2.23 30.37 10.89
N ALA A 212 -2.24 31.48 11.63
CA ALA A 212 -1.40 32.64 11.33
C ALA A 212 0.10 32.33 11.45
N ASP A 213 0.48 31.47 12.40
CA ASP A 213 1.85 31.01 12.58
C ASP A 213 2.26 29.91 11.57
N HIS A 214 1.30 29.10 11.10
CA HIS A 214 1.51 27.98 10.17
C HIS A 214 0.83 28.16 8.80
N THR A 215 0.67 29.40 8.31
CA THR A 215 -0.17 29.71 7.13
C THR A 215 0.28 28.96 5.85
N SER A 216 1.59 28.72 5.70
CA SER A 216 2.15 27.97 4.56
C SER A 216 1.94 26.45 4.64
N GLU A 217 1.45 25.94 5.77
CA GLU A 217 1.28 24.50 6.00
C GLU A 217 -0.19 24.07 5.82
N TYR A 218 -1.12 24.94 6.25
CA TYR A 218 -2.56 24.64 6.22
C TYR A 218 -3.35 25.35 5.11
N ARG A 219 -2.75 26.29 4.37
CA ARG A 219 -3.37 26.85 3.17
C ARG A 219 -3.47 25.75 2.11
N ILE A 220 -4.66 25.59 1.54
CA ILE A 220 -4.90 24.72 0.39
C ILE A 220 -4.96 25.62 -0.86
N VAL A 221 -4.28 25.21 -1.93
CA VAL A 221 -4.29 25.86 -3.23
C VAL A 221 -4.87 24.89 -4.25
N THR A 222 -6.04 25.20 -4.80
CA THR A 222 -6.63 24.42 -5.88
C THR A 222 -5.97 24.83 -7.19
N VAL A 223 -5.12 23.97 -7.73
CA VAL A 223 -4.54 24.14 -9.07
C VAL A 223 -5.35 23.38 -10.10
N ARG A 224 -5.27 23.80 -11.36
CA ARG A 224 -5.65 22.97 -12.50
C ARG A 224 -4.44 22.83 -13.41
N HIS A 225 -4.21 21.63 -13.93
CA HIS A 225 -3.00 21.33 -14.68
C HIS A 225 -3.26 20.50 -15.94
N SER A 226 -2.26 20.49 -16.83
CA SER A 226 -2.09 19.61 -17.97
C SER A 226 -0.65 19.14 -18.00
N LEU A 227 -0.36 17.93 -18.48
CA LEU A 227 1.00 17.38 -18.59
C LEU A 227 1.36 17.09 -20.04
N ILE A 228 2.58 17.44 -20.45
CA ILE A 228 3.29 16.81 -21.57
C ILE A 228 4.36 15.90 -20.96
N LEU A 229 4.26 14.60 -21.22
CA LEU A 229 5.19 13.60 -20.72
C LEU A 229 6.55 13.75 -21.39
N THR A 230 7.62 13.53 -20.61
CA THR A 230 8.99 13.46 -21.11
C THR A 230 9.82 12.35 -20.47
N GLU A 231 9.17 11.45 -19.73
CA GLU A 231 9.74 10.18 -19.32
C GLU A 231 10.23 9.43 -20.58
N ASP A 232 11.39 8.76 -20.49
CA ASP A 232 12.11 8.13 -21.62
C ASP A 232 12.52 9.02 -22.83
N MET A 233 12.20 10.31 -22.87
CA MET A 233 12.60 11.21 -23.97
C MET A 233 14.08 11.60 -23.93
N THR A 234 14.72 11.72 -25.10
CA THR A 234 16.07 12.30 -25.23
C THR A 234 16.08 13.82 -25.00
N ASP A 235 17.26 14.40 -24.69
CA ASP A 235 17.46 15.86 -24.58
C ASP A 235 16.93 16.68 -25.77
N ALA A 236 16.87 16.08 -26.95
CA ALA A 236 16.33 16.72 -28.16
C ALA A 236 14.80 16.74 -28.16
N GLU A 237 14.17 15.61 -27.85
CA GLU A 237 12.71 15.48 -27.74
C GLU A 237 12.18 16.31 -26.57
N LYS A 238 12.89 16.38 -25.44
CA LYS A 238 12.59 17.29 -24.33
C LYS A 238 12.57 18.76 -24.75
N GLN A 239 13.47 19.18 -25.66
CA GLN A 239 13.43 20.54 -26.20
C GLN A 239 12.25 20.78 -27.16
N GLU A 240 11.77 19.75 -27.85
CA GLU A 240 10.56 19.82 -28.68
C GLU A 240 9.30 19.88 -27.81
N ALA A 241 9.18 19.03 -26.78
CA ALA A 241 8.10 19.05 -25.79
C ALA A 241 8.04 20.39 -25.02
N LEU A 242 9.18 20.97 -24.63
CA LEU A 242 9.23 22.29 -24.00
C LEU A 242 8.78 23.40 -24.96
N ALA A 243 9.12 23.30 -26.25
CA ALA A 243 8.66 24.24 -27.26
C ALA A 243 7.14 24.12 -27.52
N GLU A 244 6.59 22.92 -27.42
CA GLU A 244 5.15 22.65 -27.49
C GLU A 244 4.40 23.22 -26.26
N ALA A 245 4.86 22.93 -25.04
CA ALA A 245 4.33 23.52 -23.81
C ALA A 245 4.36 25.07 -23.89
N GLN A 246 5.46 25.65 -24.36
CA GLN A 246 5.56 27.10 -24.56
C GLN A 246 4.57 27.61 -25.63
N GLY A 247 4.27 26.81 -26.65
CA GLY A 247 3.23 27.06 -27.65
C GLY A 247 1.83 27.12 -27.04
N TYR A 248 1.48 26.17 -26.15
CA TYR A 248 0.20 26.20 -25.44
C TYR A 248 0.08 27.39 -24.49
N VAL A 249 1.13 27.73 -23.73
CA VAL A 249 1.17 28.94 -22.90
C VAL A 249 0.91 30.19 -23.74
N ASP A 250 1.59 30.34 -24.87
CA ASP A 250 1.39 31.49 -25.76
C ASP A 250 0.00 31.47 -26.43
N ALA A 251 -0.56 30.30 -26.74
CA ALA A 251 -1.91 30.19 -27.30
C ALA A 251 -3.01 30.64 -26.31
N VAL A 252 -2.90 30.22 -25.04
CA VAL A 252 -3.82 30.66 -23.97
C VAL A 252 -3.66 32.17 -23.71
N LYS A 253 -2.42 32.64 -23.58
CA LYS A 253 -2.08 34.05 -23.35
C LYS A 253 -2.55 35.00 -24.46
N ASN A 254 -2.57 34.53 -25.70
CA ASN A 254 -3.08 35.28 -26.85
C ASN A 254 -4.60 35.09 -27.06
N GLY A 255 -5.26 34.24 -26.28
CA GLY A 255 -6.69 33.93 -26.39
C GLY A 255 -7.05 33.19 -27.69
N THR A 256 -6.10 32.44 -28.26
CA THR A 256 -6.35 31.55 -29.41
C THR A 256 -6.71 30.12 -29.01
N MET A 257 -6.45 29.76 -27.75
CA MET A 257 -6.97 28.58 -27.05
C MET A 257 -7.45 29.01 -25.65
N THR A 258 -8.35 28.23 -25.08
CA THR A 258 -8.68 28.23 -23.65
C THR A 258 -7.76 27.27 -22.90
N PHE A 259 -7.70 27.36 -21.56
CA PHE A 259 -6.96 26.36 -20.79
C PHE A 259 -7.69 25.00 -20.78
N ASP A 260 -9.02 24.97 -20.85
CA ASP A 260 -9.81 23.75 -21.04
C ASP A 260 -9.36 22.96 -22.30
N GLU A 261 -9.10 23.68 -23.41
CA GLU A 261 -8.57 23.09 -24.66
C GLU A 261 -7.11 22.62 -24.55
N VAL A 262 -6.35 23.07 -23.54
CA VAL A 262 -5.00 22.55 -23.23
C VAL A 262 -5.09 21.33 -22.32
N VAL A 263 -5.91 21.38 -21.28
CA VAL A 263 -6.16 20.25 -20.35
C VAL A 263 -6.73 19.04 -21.11
N ALA A 264 -7.59 19.25 -22.11
CA ALA A 264 -8.09 18.20 -23.00
C ALA A 264 -7.03 17.56 -23.92
N LEU A 265 -5.79 18.08 -23.94
CA LEU A 265 -4.63 17.53 -24.64
C LEU A 265 -3.59 16.95 -23.66
N SER A 266 -3.90 16.89 -22.36
CA SER A 266 -3.00 16.35 -21.34
C SER A 266 -2.71 14.86 -21.54
N GLU A 267 -1.45 14.49 -21.35
CA GLU A 267 -0.98 13.10 -21.35
C GLU A 267 -1.01 12.48 -19.93
N ASP A 268 -1.30 13.27 -18.88
CA ASP A 268 -1.63 12.71 -17.55
C ASP A 268 -3.01 12.04 -17.58
N THR A 269 -3.04 10.72 -17.43
CA THR A 269 -4.27 9.92 -17.28
C THR A 269 -5.14 10.38 -16.11
N GLY A 270 -4.56 10.94 -15.04
CA GLY A 270 -5.27 11.48 -13.89
C GLY A 270 -6.26 12.59 -14.25
N VAL A 271 -5.91 13.44 -15.22
CA VAL A 271 -6.74 14.55 -15.73
C VAL A 271 -8.13 14.07 -16.19
N THR A 272 -8.24 12.85 -16.72
CA THR A 272 -9.52 12.30 -17.18
C THR A 272 -10.53 12.06 -16.04
N SER A 273 -10.04 11.94 -14.81
CA SER A 273 -10.85 11.63 -13.62
C SER A 273 -11.30 12.87 -12.83
N ASN A 274 -10.55 13.97 -12.90
CA ASN A 274 -10.73 15.17 -12.08
C ASN A 274 -10.70 16.50 -12.88
N ASP A 275 -10.75 16.44 -14.21
CA ASP A 275 -10.59 17.61 -15.11
C ASP A 275 -9.28 18.41 -14.85
N GLY A 276 -8.25 17.71 -14.35
CA GLY A 276 -6.93 18.22 -14.02
C GLY A 276 -6.85 19.03 -12.72
N TYR A 277 -7.92 19.08 -11.92
CA TYR A 277 -7.98 19.82 -10.65
C TYR A 277 -7.36 19.05 -9.47
N TYR A 278 -6.49 19.71 -8.72
CA TYR A 278 -5.89 19.18 -7.49
C TYR A 278 -5.87 20.23 -6.38
N ASP A 279 -6.25 19.84 -5.17
CA ASP A 279 -6.03 20.61 -3.95
C ASP A 279 -4.63 20.30 -3.41
N VAL A 280 -3.76 21.31 -3.39
CA VAL A 280 -2.34 21.16 -3.02
C VAL A 280 -2.03 22.00 -1.79
N TYR A 281 -1.38 21.38 -0.82
CA TYR A 281 -0.87 22.02 0.40
C TYR A 281 0.54 21.48 0.69
N LYS A 282 1.25 22.04 1.66
CA LYS A 282 2.61 21.59 1.99
C LYS A 282 2.57 20.16 2.53
N ASN A 283 3.43 19.27 2.02
CA ASN A 283 3.44 17.83 2.29
C ASN A 283 2.15 17.11 1.82
N SER A 284 1.53 17.55 0.74
CA SER A 284 0.35 16.87 0.13
C SER A 284 0.73 15.68 -0.76
N GLY A 285 2.03 15.41 -0.94
CA GLY A 285 2.52 14.21 -1.63
C GLY A 285 2.74 14.39 -3.13
N PHE A 286 2.53 15.60 -3.66
CA PHE A 286 2.94 15.94 -5.02
C PHE A 286 4.47 16.02 -5.13
N VAL A 287 4.99 15.85 -6.34
CA VAL A 287 6.43 16.01 -6.58
C VAL A 287 6.86 17.44 -6.30
N LYS A 288 8.04 17.58 -5.69
CA LYS A 288 8.52 18.82 -5.08
C LYS A 288 8.38 20.08 -5.97
N PRO A 289 8.72 20.08 -7.28
CA PRO A 289 8.55 21.28 -8.12
C PRO A 289 7.07 21.68 -8.30
N PHE A 290 6.17 20.70 -8.38
CA PHE A 290 4.72 20.90 -8.52
C PHE A 290 4.13 21.43 -7.20
N GLU A 291 4.48 20.81 -6.07
CA GLU A 291 4.04 21.28 -4.75
C GLU A 291 4.57 22.70 -4.46
N GLU A 292 5.88 22.94 -4.66
CA GLU A 292 6.50 24.25 -4.44
C GLU A 292 5.89 25.36 -5.30
N TRP A 293 5.54 25.09 -6.57
CA TRP A 293 4.85 26.06 -7.42
C TRP A 293 3.42 26.35 -6.91
N ALA A 294 2.67 25.30 -6.58
CA ALA A 294 1.29 25.43 -6.12
C ALA A 294 1.22 26.22 -4.79
N VAL A 295 2.00 25.83 -3.77
CA VAL A 295 1.97 26.52 -2.46
C VAL A 295 2.56 27.93 -2.51
N ALA A 296 3.37 28.26 -3.52
CA ALA A 296 3.87 29.61 -3.76
C ALA A 296 2.81 30.55 -4.36
N CYS A 297 1.64 30.04 -4.78
CA CYS A 297 0.57 30.87 -5.32
C CYS A 297 0.02 31.84 -4.27
N THR A 298 -0.17 33.10 -4.70
CA THR A 298 -0.69 34.20 -3.87
C THR A 298 -1.91 34.89 -4.47
N GLU A 299 -2.23 34.59 -5.73
CA GLU A 299 -3.46 34.99 -6.43
C GLU A 299 -3.79 33.94 -7.51
N THR A 300 -5.05 33.88 -7.93
CA THR A 300 -5.51 32.98 -8.99
C THR A 300 -4.97 33.42 -10.36
N THR A 301 -4.53 32.47 -11.20
CA THR A 301 -3.98 32.72 -12.53
C THR A 301 -4.88 32.17 -13.64
N THR A 302 -4.79 32.75 -14.85
CA THR A 302 -5.57 32.34 -16.04
C THR A 302 -4.71 32.04 -17.26
N VAL A 303 -3.39 32.19 -17.12
CA VAL A 303 -2.37 31.83 -18.10
C VAL A 303 -1.49 30.80 -17.43
N PRO A 304 -1.29 29.61 -18.02
CA PRO A 304 -0.47 28.59 -17.40
C PRO A 304 1.00 28.99 -17.33
N GLU A 305 1.66 28.57 -16.26
CA GLU A 305 3.12 28.53 -16.17
C GLU A 305 3.60 27.08 -16.41
N ILE A 306 4.85 26.93 -16.87
CA ILE A 306 5.45 25.61 -17.10
C ILE A 306 6.27 25.23 -15.88
N VAL A 307 5.94 24.09 -15.29
CA VAL A 307 6.65 23.48 -14.16
C VAL A 307 7.25 22.15 -14.65
N GLU A 308 8.58 22.06 -14.64
CA GLU A 308 9.32 20.86 -15.02
C GLU A 308 9.42 19.90 -13.82
N THR A 309 9.09 18.64 -14.05
CA THR A 309 9.21 17.54 -13.09
C THR A 309 9.91 16.34 -13.74
N GLU A 310 10.14 15.26 -12.99
CA GLU A 310 10.62 13.99 -13.53
C GLU A 310 9.70 13.39 -14.62
N PHE A 311 8.39 13.66 -14.54
CA PHE A 311 7.40 13.20 -15.53
C PHE A 311 7.40 14.05 -16.80
N GLY A 312 7.73 15.34 -16.70
CA GLY A 312 7.78 16.26 -17.83
C GLY A 312 7.26 17.66 -17.52
N TYR A 313 6.64 18.29 -18.53
CA TYR A 313 6.25 19.69 -18.50
C TYR A 313 4.79 19.85 -18.11
N HIS A 314 4.54 20.21 -16.85
CA HIS A 314 3.22 20.55 -16.36
C HIS A 314 2.89 21.99 -16.73
N LEU A 315 1.77 22.22 -17.40
CA LEU A 315 1.17 23.53 -17.58
C LEU A 315 0.17 23.74 -16.44
N MET A 316 0.41 24.70 -15.56
CA MET A 316 -0.34 24.86 -14.31
C MET A 316 -0.98 26.24 -14.17
N ILE A 317 -2.22 26.30 -13.69
CA ILE A 317 -2.89 27.52 -13.22
C ILE A 317 -3.35 27.37 -11.77
N CYS A 318 -3.35 28.48 -11.03
CA CYS A 318 -3.95 28.58 -9.70
C CYS A 318 -5.41 28.99 -9.85
N THR A 319 -6.35 28.15 -9.40
CA THR A 319 -7.79 28.39 -9.59
C THR A 319 -8.50 28.88 -8.33
N GLU A 320 -8.05 28.44 -7.16
CA GLU A 320 -8.54 28.90 -5.86
C GLU A 320 -7.43 28.85 -4.80
N ILE A 321 -7.54 29.70 -3.78
CA ILE A 321 -6.66 29.70 -2.60
C ILE A 321 -7.58 29.73 -1.38
N LYS A 322 -7.67 28.59 -0.69
CA LYS A 322 -8.47 28.43 0.53
C LYS A 322 -7.63 28.85 1.74
N ASP A 323 -8.15 29.79 2.51
CA ASP A 323 -7.55 30.25 3.77
C ASP A 323 -8.39 29.80 4.98
N TYR A 324 -8.10 30.30 6.18
CA TYR A 324 -8.83 29.93 7.39
C TYR A 324 -10.33 30.30 7.39
N THR A 325 -10.86 30.96 6.35
CA THR A 325 -12.31 31.12 6.15
C THR A 325 -13.00 29.89 5.58
N ASP A 326 -12.23 28.91 5.08
CA ASP A 326 -12.68 27.64 4.52
C ASP A 326 -12.81 26.52 5.58
N GLU A 327 -13.82 25.66 5.46
CA GLU A 327 -14.15 24.63 6.48
C GLU A 327 -13.16 23.46 6.49
N ASP A 328 -12.56 23.10 5.34
CA ASP A 328 -11.53 22.05 5.25
C ASP A 328 -10.22 22.55 5.88
N VAL A 329 -9.86 23.80 5.60
CA VAL A 329 -8.70 24.46 6.22
C VAL A 329 -8.88 24.57 7.74
N GLN A 330 -10.07 24.97 8.21
CA GLN A 330 -10.38 25.02 9.65
C GLN A 330 -10.27 23.63 10.30
N THR A 331 -10.77 22.58 9.63
CA THR A 331 -10.70 21.20 10.11
C THR A 331 -9.26 20.72 10.23
N ASN A 332 -8.43 20.93 9.21
CA ASN A 332 -7.02 20.56 9.20
C ASN A 332 -6.22 21.35 10.25
N VAL A 333 -6.47 22.65 10.38
CA VAL A 333 -5.91 23.50 11.46
C VAL A 333 -6.27 22.98 12.85
N ALA A 334 -7.52 22.56 13.06
CA ALA A 334 -7.98 22.04 14.35
C ALA A 334 -7.41 20.66 14.68
N GLN A 335 -7.03 19.85 13.68
CA GLN A 335 -6.30 18.59 13.89
C GLN A 335 -4.82 18.87 14.18
N GLY A 336 -4.18 19.70 13.36
CA GLY A 336 -2.78 20.11 13.51
C GLY A 336 -2.49 20.75 14.87
N TRP A 337 -3.35 21.66 15.33
CA TRP A 337 -3.21 22.29 16.64
C TRP A 337 -3.24 21.27 17.78
N ARG A 338 -4.14 20.26 17.71
CA ARG A 338 -4.24 19.19 18.72
C ARG A 338 -3.00 18.29 18.72
N ALA A 339 -2.47 17.98 17.54
CA ALA A 339 -1.20 17.25 17.41
C ALA A 339 -0.03 18.02 18.01
N GLU A 340 0.05 19.34 17.78
CA GLU A 340 1.05 20.20 18.43
C GLU A 340 0.86 20.24 19.95
N GLN A 341 -0.37 20.23 20.48
CA GLN A 341 -0.59 20.16 21.93
C GLN A 341 -0.12 18.84 22.53
N LEU A 342 -0.31 17.71 21.82
CA LEU A 342 0.21 16.41 22.25
C LEU A 342 1.74 16.42 22.27
N ASP A 343 2.38 16.89 21.21
CA ASP A 343 3.86 16.96 21.14
C ASP A 343 4.43 17.90 22.21
N ASN A 344 3.82 19.08 22.40
CA ASN A 344 4.18 20.01 23.47
C ASN A 344 4.08 19.38 24.87
N GLU A 345 3.03 18.59 25.15
CA GLU A 345 2.88 17.90 26.43
C GLU A 345 3.92 16.79 26.60
N LEU A 346 4.18 15.99 25.56
CA LEU A 346 5.24 14.96 25.58
C LEU A 346 6.64 15.58 25.75
N ASN A 347 6.93 16.71 25.10
CA ASN A 347 8.16 17.47 25.29
C ASN A 347 8.26 18.03 26.72
N ARG A 348 7.15 18.54 27.29
CA ARG A 348 7.07 19.02 28.67
C ARG A 348 7.31 17.90 29.68
N LEU A 349 6.83 16.69 29.40
CA LEU A 349 7.07 15.49 30.21
C LEU A 349 8.52 15.00 30.07
N ALA A 350 9.04 14.88 28.85
CA ALA A 350 10.43 14.46 28.60
C ALA A 350 11.48 15.38 29.24
N ALA A 351 11.19 16.68 29.34
CA ALA A 351 12.02 17.66 30.04
C ALA A 351 12.06 17.52 31.58
N GLN A 352 11.18 16.71 32.19
CA GLN A 352 11.15 16.49 33.63
C GLN A 352 12.05 15.32 34.04
N SER A 353 12.84 15.51 35.10
CA SER A 353 13.88 14.55 35.52
C SER A 353 13.38 13.17 35.95
N GLU A 354 12.08 13.01 36.23
CA GLU A 354 11.50 11.73 36.63
C GLU A 354 11.30 10.79 35.43
N HIS A 355 10.94 11.36 34.28
CA HIS A 355 10.75 10.68 33.00
C HIS A 355 12.05 10.51 32.19
N ALA A 356 13.20 10.94 32.72
CA ALA A 356 14.50 10.83 32.06
C ALA A 356 14.91 9.35 31.88
N ILE A 357 15.68 9.04 30.83
CA ILE A 357 16.19 7.68 30.57
C ILE A 357 17.06 7.19 31.74
N GLN A 358 16.51 6.29 32.54
CA GLN A 358 17.15 5.60 33.66
C GLN A 358 17.95 4.39 33.15
N ASP A 359 18.88 3.87 33.95
CA ASP A 359 19.71 2.70 33.61
C ASP A 359 20.35 2.73 32.21
N ARG A 360 20.68 3.95 31.71
CA ARG A 360 21.20 4.18 30.36
C ARG A 360 22.43 3.31 30.07
N ASN A 361 22.40 2.61 28.95
CA ASN A 361 23.42 1.66 28.51
C ASN A 361 24.01 2.10 27.16
N ASP A 362 25.07 2.90 27.23
CA ASP A 362 25.73 3.47 26.04
C ASP A 362 26.25 2.39 25.06
N ALA A 363 26.65 1.21 25.54
CA ALA A 363 27.10 0.12 24.68
C ALA A 363 25.95 -0.49 23.85
N VAL A 364 24.76 -0.63 24.44
CA VAL A 364 23.55 -1.09 23.72
C VAL A 364 23.04 0.01 22.78
N ILE A 365 23.14 1.28 23.17
CA ILE A 365 22.84 2.42 22.30
C ILE A 365 23.77 2.45 21.08
N GLU A 366 25.08 2.28 21.26
CA GLU A 366 26.06 2.24 20.17
C GLU A 366 25.82 1.01 19.26
N LYS A 367 25.51 -0.16 19.85
CA LYS A 367 25.09 -1.36 19.13
C LYS A 367 23.86 -1.10 18.26
N TYR A 368 22.77 -0.58 18.82
CA TYR A 368 21.54 -0.29 18.07
C TYR A 368 21.75 0.80 17.01
N MET A 369 22.51 1.86 17.31
CA MET A 369 22.83 2.91 16.34
C MET A 369 23.64 2.35 15.16
N LYS A 370 24.60 1.45 15.41
CA LYS A 370 25.31 0.75 14.33
C LYS A 370 24.35 -0.17 13.56
N MET A 371 23.57 -1.00 14.25
CA MET A 371 22.59 -1.90 13.63
C MET A 371 21.65 -1.15 12.70
N ALA A 372 21.18 0.04 13.08
CA ALA A 372 20.27 0.85 12.28
C ALA A 372 20.96 1.58 11.11
N LEU A 373 22.18 2.11 11.32
CA LEU A 373 22.91 2.84 10.25
C LEU A 373 23.54 1.93 9.19
N THR A 374 24.01 0.75 9.59
CA THR A 374 24.54 -0.28 8.67
C THR A 374 23.52 -1.38 8.40
N VAL A 375 22.29 -1.20 8.86
CA VAL A 375 21.11 -2.07 8.70
C VAL A 375 21.38 -3.57 8.98
N ASN A 376 22.36 -3.84 9.83
CA ASN A 376 22.87 -5.18 10.15
C ASN A 376 22.38 -5.58 11.54
N PHE A 377 21.43 -6.52 11.59
CA PHE A 377 20.74 -6.91 12.82
C PHE A 377 21.17 -8.28 13.39
N ASP A 378 22.24 -8.92 12.88
CA ASP A 378 22.68 -10.22 13.42
C ASP A 378 23.28 -10.07 14.83
N GLU A 379 22.90 -10.97 15.74
CA GLU A 379 23.21 -10.90 17.17
C GLU A 379 24.46 -11.70 17.56
N SER A 380 25.23 -12.23 16.59
CA SER A 380 26.47 -12.93 16.89
C SER A 380 27.60 -11.97 17.29
N ASP A 381 27.67 -11.63 18.57
CA ASP A 381 28.85 -11.02 19.18
C ASP A 381 30.09 -11.90 18.95
N SER A 382 30.94 -11.52 17.99
CA SER A 382 32.29 -12.07 17.85
C SER A 382 33.35 -10.97 17.80
N ASP A 383 33.69 -10.45 18.98
CA ASP A 383 34.97 -9.78 19.29
C ASP A 383 36.18 -10.74 19.16
N ASP A 384 36.20 -11.59 18.14
CA ASP A 384 37.38 -12.38 17.80
C ASP A 384 38.20 -11.59 16.76
N PRO A 385 39.41 -11.09 17.09
CA PRO A 385 40.29 -10.49 16.09
C PRO A 385 40.84 -11.50 15.06
N ALA A 386 40.44 -12.78 15.14
CA ALA A 386 40.58 -13.80 14.11
C ALA A 386 39.25 -14.21 13.45
N ALA A 387 38.09 -13.72 13.90
CA ALA A 387 36.99 -13.48 12.97
C ALA A 387 37.48 -12.35 12.07
N THR A 388 37.80 -12.71 10.83
CA THR A 388 38.24 -11.74 9.84
C THR A 388 37.21 -10.64 9.79
N SER A 389 37.69 -9.40 9.91
CA SER A 389 36.98 -8.25 9.36
C SER A 389 36.29 -8.69 8.07
N ALA A 390 34.98 -8.42 7.92
CA ALA A 390 34.45 -8.19 6.59
C ALA A 390 35.46 -7.23 5.94
N PRO A 391 36.18 -7.65 4.89
CA PRO A 391 37.20 -6.79 4.32
C PRO A 391 36.47 -5.50 3.96
N ALA A 392 37.07 -4.34 4.29
CA ALA A 392 36.58 -3.07 3.79
C ALA A 392 36.24 -3.28 2.32
N ALA A 393 35.00 -2.99 1.93
CA ALA A 393 34.45 -3.39 0.63
C ALA A 393 35.10 -2.57 -0.50
N THR A 394 36.39 -2.85 -0.75
CA THR A 394 36.92 -2.89 -2.10
C THR A 394 35.96 -3.79 -2.85
N ALA A 395 35.14 -3.19 -3.71
CA ALA A 395 34.07 -3.85 -4.45
C ALA A 395 34.48 -5.29 -4.76
N THR A 396 33.72 -6.25 -4.22
CA THR A 396 33.82 -7.64 -4.65
C THR A 396 33.76 -7.60 -6.17
N PRO A 397 34.71 -8.27 -6.88
CA PRO A 397 34.63 -8.31 -8.33
C PRO A 397 33.24 -8.82 -8.68
N LYS A 398 32.53 -8.05 -9.51
CA LYS A 398 31.14 -8.27 -9.91
C LYS A 398 30.86 -9.78 -10.05
N PRO A 399 29.80 -10.32 -9.40
CA PRO A 399 29.61 -11.76 -9.25
C PRO A 399 29.83 -12.47 -10.58
N GLU A 400 30.51 -13.61 -10.54
CA GLU A 400 30.89 -14.32 -11.77
C GLU A 400 29.61 -14.65 -12.53
N TYR A 401 29.39 -13.98 -13.67
CA TYR A 401 28.13 -13.99 -14.43
C TYR A 401 27.77 -15.42 -14.86
N ASN A 402 27.08 -16.12 -13.98
CA ASN A 402 26.52 -17.46 -14.17
C ASN A 402 24.98 -17.36 -14.12
N ASP A 403 24.47 -16.31 -14.77
CA ASP A 403 23.08 -16.16 -15.13
C ASP A 403 22.77 -17.29 -16.12
N ASP A 404 21.83 -18.17 -15.81
CA ASP A 404 21.50 -19.28 -16.72
C ASP A 404 20.92 -18.69 -18.02
N PRO A 405 21.22 -19.28 -19.19
CA PRO A 405 20.58 -18.85 -20.43
C PRO A 405 19.07 -19.10 -20.34
N LEU A 406 18.28 -18.19 -20.93
CA LEU A 406 16.83 -18.33 -21.11
C LEU A 406 16.46 -19.76 -21.52
N ASP A 407 15.52 -20.39 -20.80
CA ASP A 407 15.01 -21.72 -21.13
C ASP A 407 14.05 -21.64 -22.33
N ASP A 408 14.63 -21.54 -23.54
CA ASP A 408 13.93 -21.47 -24.84
C ASP A 408 13.19 -22.78 -25.23
N THR A 409 13.06 -23.71 -24.28
CA THR A 409 12.36 -24.99 -24.38
C THR A 409 10.88 -24.77 -24.72
N VAL A 410 10.57 -24.81 -26.02
CA VAL A 410 9.21 -24.66 -26.57
C VAL A 410 8.24 -25.73 -26.04
N VAL A 411 7.28 -25.37 -25.18
CA VAL A 411 6.22 -26.25 -24.69
C VAL A 411 5.19 -26.52 -25.79
N ALA A 412 4.82 -25.49 -26.56
CA ALA A 412 3.85 -25.58 -27.65
C ALA A 412 4.04 -24.44 -28.67
N LYS A 413 3.23 -24.43 -29.73
CA LYS A 413 3.10 -23.31 -30.66
C LYS A 413 1.65 -22.90 -30.84
N VAL A 414 1.43 -21.61 -31.07
CA VAL A 414 0.13 -21.01 -31.37
C VAL A 414 0.31 -20.15 -32.62
N GLY A 415 -0.20 -20.61 -33.77
CA GLY A 415 0.11 -20.00 -35.06
C GLY A 415 1.61 -20.04 -35.37
N GLU A 416 2.22 -18.87 -35.59
CA GLU A 416 3.68 -18.73 -35.74
C GLU A 416 4.43 -18.53 -34.41
N GLN A 417 3.72 -18.21 -33.32
CA GLN A 417 4.31 -17.99 -32.01
C GLN A 417 4.68 -19.31 -31.32
N LYS A 418 5.75 -19.26 -30.53
CA LYS A 418 6.17 -20.33 -29.62
C LYS A 418 5.73 -19.94 -28.21
N ILE A 419 5.33 -20.94 -27.43
CA ILE A 419 5.23 -20.84 -25.98
C ILE A 419 6.45 -21.56 -25.41
N ILE A 420 7.33 -20.86 -24.71
CA ILE A 420 8.49 -21.44 -24.02
C ILE A 420 8.14 -21.87 -22.60
N TYR A 421 9.05 -22.60 -21.94
CA TYR A 421 8.77 -23.21 -20.64
C TYR A 421 8.49 -22.18 -19.53
N PRO A 422 9.23 -21.07 -19.39
CA PRO A 422 8.94 -20.05 -18.39
C PRO A 422 7.56 -19.39 -18.56
N GLU A 423 7.15 -19.08 -19.80
CA GLU A 423 5.82 -18.54 -20.10
C GLU A 423 4.71 -19.53 -19.71
N PHE A 424 4.89 -20.81 -20.01
CA PHE A 424 3.89 -21.82 -19.65
C PHE A 424 3.78 -22.03 -18.14
N VAL A 425 4.88 -21.91 -17.39
CA VAL A 425 4.86 -21.94 -15.92
C VAL A 425 4.04 -20.76 -15.37
N PHE A 426 4.19 -19.55 -15.94
CA PHE A 426 3.34 -18.41 -15.58
C PHE A 426 1.84 -18.70 -15.86
N MET A 427 1.50 -19.18 -17.06
CA MET A 427 0.10 -19.54 -17.38
C MET A 427 -0.46 -20.64 -16.46
N PHE A 428 0.39 -21.58 -16.02
CA PHE A 428 0.02 -22.59 -15.05
C PHE A 428 -0.30 -21.98 -13.68
N SER A 429 0.56 -21.12 -13.15
CA SER A 429 0.33 -20.42 -11.88
C SER A 429 -0.95 -19.56 -11.91
N THR A 430 -1.19 -18.83 -13.00
CA THR A 430 -2.44 -18.07 -13.19
C THR A 430 -3.66 -18.99 -13.19
N ALA A 431 -3.61 -20.13 -13.89
CA ALA A 431 -4.68 -21.12 -13.87
C ALA A 431 -4.91 -21.74 -12.47
N VAL A 432 -3.86 -21.91 -11.65
CA VAL A 432 -4.02 -22.35 -10.26
C VAL A 432 -4.80 -21.31 -9.46
N ASN A 433 -4.41 -20.03 -9.52
CA ASN A 433 -5.09 -18.94 -8.81
C ASN A 433 -6.58 -18.85 -9.19
N GLU A 434 -6.89 -18.79 -10.50
CA GLU A 434 -8.26 -18.70 -11.02
C GLU A 434 -9.17 -19.86 -10.56
N ILE A 435 -8.60 -21.06 -10.34
CA ILE A 435 -9.38 -22.27 -10.05
C ILE A 435 -9.44 -22.60 -8.56
N LEU A 436 -8.45 -22.17 -7.75
CA LEU A 436 -8.37 -22.51 -6.34
C LEU A 436 -8.90 -21.46 -5.36
N THR A 437 -8.90 -20.18 -5.72
CA THR A 437 -9.20 -19.07 -4.78
C THR A 437 -10.45 -19.29 -3.91
N ASP A 438 -11.57 -19.70 -4.52
CA ASP A 438 -12.83 -19.96 -3.79
C ASP A 438 -12.99 -21.41 -3.30
N ASP A 439 -12.25 -22.35 -3.89
CA ASP A 439 -12.45 -23.79 -3.73
C ASP A 439 -11.46 -24.43 -2.73
N TYR A 440 -10.34 -23.76 -2.38
CA TYR A 440 -9.30 -24.28 -1.47
C TYR A 440 -8.68 -23.20 -0.55
N THR A 441 -8.88 -23.36 0.77
CA THR A 441 -8.19 -22.57 1.79
C THR A 441 -7.15 -23.44 2.51
N PRO A 442 -5.86 -23.06 2.55
CA PRO A 442 -4.84 -23.80 3.31
C PRO A 442 -5.13 -23.78 4.83
N ASP A 443 -4.87 -24.89 5.52
CA ASP A 443 -4.85 -24.92 6.98
C ASP A 443 -3.62 -24.12 7.49
N PRO A 444 -3.81 -23.02 8.27
CA PRO A 444 -2.70 -22.20 8.76
C PRO A 444 -1.88 -22.93 9.84
N ASP A 445 -2.47 -23.87 10.59
CA ASP A 445 -1.87 -24.49 11.78
C ASP A 445 -0.89 -25.65 11.43
N VAL A 446 -0.79 -26.03 10.15
CA VAL A 446 0.09 -27.12 9.70
C VAL A 446 1.37 -26.63 9.02
N THR A 447 2.41 -27.47 9.04
CA THR A 447 3.74 -27.16 8.47
C THR A 447 3.70 -27.04 6.94
N THR A 448 4.63 -26.30 6.34
CA THR A 448 4.69 -26.09 4.88
C THR A 448 4.66 -27.40 4.09
N ALA A 449 5.49 -28.38 4.46
CA ALA A 449 5.49 -29.70 3.82
C ALA A 449 4.13 -30.42 3.90
N GLU A 450 3.38 -30.22 4.99
CA GLU A 450 2.03 -30.76 5.18
C GLU A 450 0.99 -29.99 4.36
N ARG A 451 1.08 -28.65 4.25
CA ARG A 451 0.25 -27.84 3.33
C ARG A 451 0.40 -28.30 1.87
N TYR A 452 1.64 -28.49 1.40
CA TYR A 452 1.92 -29.01 0.06
C TYR A 452 1.50 -30.48 -0.12
N ARG A 453 1.39 -31.27 0.95
CA ARG A 453 0.79 -32.62 0.89
C ARG A 453 -0.74 -32.54 0.72
N GLN A 454 -1.40 -31.70 1.52
CA GLN A 454 -2.84 -31.48 1.45
C GLN A 454 -3.28 -30.89 0.11
N LEU A 455 -2.55 -29.91 -0.42
CA LEU A 455 -2.78 -29.34 -1.76
C LEU A 455 -2.70 -30.42 -2.85
N ARG A 456 -1.69 -31.29 -2.83
CA ARG A 456 -1.58 -32.42 -3.77
C ARG A 456 -2.76 -33.39 -3.67
N GLU A 457 -3.24 -33.69 -2.46
CA GLU A 457 -4.41 -34.55 -2.27
C GLU A 457 -5.71 -33.87 -2.74
N PHE A 458 -5.84 -32.55 -2.56
CA PHE A 458 -6.96 -31.76 -3.06
C PHE A 458 -7.00 -31.71 -4.59
N LEU A 459 -5.85 -31.51 -5.24
CA LEU A 459 -5.77 -31.36 -6.69
C LEU A 459 -6.14 -32.63 -7.47
N GLU A 460 -6.06 -33.80 -6.85
CA GLU A 460 -6.54 -35.08 -7.39
C GLU A 460 -8.04 -35.32 -7.17
N THR A 461 -8.75 -34.42 -6.48
CA THR A 461 -10.21 -34.52 -6.31
C THR A 461 -10.96 -34.09 -7.58
N PRO A 462 -12.21 -34.55 -7.80
CA PRO A 462 -12.99 -34.17 -8.99
C PRO A 462 -13.35 -32.68 -9.00
N TYR A 463 -13.06 -31.99 -10.11
CA TYR A 463 -13.47 -30.62 -10.35
C TYR A 463 -14.96 -30.54 -10.74
N LYS A 464 -15.81 -30.28 -9.75
CA LYS A 464 -17.26 -30.06 -9.93
C LYS A 464 -17.87 -31.23 -10.72
N ASP A 465 -18.88 -31.00 -11.56
CA ASP A 465 -19.50 -32.05 -12.38
C ASP A 465 -18.78 -32.32 -13.73
N THR A 466 -17.55 -31.82 -13.92
CA THR A 466 -16.86 -31.87 -15.23
C THR A 466 -16.30 -33.25 -15.59
N GLY A 467 -16.06 -34.10 -14.58
CA GLY A 467 -15.39 -35.40 -14.76
C GLY A 467 -13.87 -35.34 -14.89
N MET A 468 -13.26 -34.14 -14.79
CA MET A 468 -11.83 -33.92 -14.63
C MET A 468 -11.46 -33.82 -13.14
N THR A 469 -10.18 -33.99 -12.79
CA THR A 469 -9.65 -33.51 -11.50
C THR A 469 -9.40 -32.00 -11.50
N TYR A 470 -9.17 -31.40 -10.33
CA TYR A 470 -8.70 -30.01 -10.23
C TYR A 470 -7.39 -29.81 -11.01
N LEU A 471 -6.43 -30.74 -10.89
CA LEU A 471 -5.17 -30.71 -11.63
C LEU A 471 -5.37 -30.76 -13.15
N GLU A 472 -6.27 -31.62 -13.64
CA GLU A 472 -6.60 -31.70 -15.06
C GLU A 472 -7.26 -30.42 -15.56
N LYS A 473 -8.16 -29.80 -14.78
CA LYS A 473 -8.79 -28.51 -15.15
C LYS A 473 -7.78 -27.36 -15.14
N ILE A 474 -6.84 -27.32 -14.19
CA ILE A 474 -5.74 -26.33 -14.16
C ILE A 474 -4.84 -26.50 -15.39
N LYS A 475 -4.41 -27.73 -15.70
CA LYS A 475 -3.62 -28.01 -16.92
C LYS A 475 -4.35 -27.59 -18.20
N ALA A 476 -5.68 -27.77 -18.26
CA ALA A 476 -6.49 -27.32 -19.39
C ALA A 476 -6.60 -25.79 -19.46
N ARG A 477 -6.82 -25.10 -18.34
CA ARG A 477 -6.89 -23.62 -18.31
C ARG A 477 -5.55 -22.96 -18.59
N ALA A 478 -4.44 -23.52 -18.13
CA ALA A 478 -3.09 -23.08 -18.49
C ALA A 478 -2.82 -23.17 -20.01
N GLN A 479 -3.38 -24.19 -20.66
CA GLN A 479 -3.33 -24.35 -22.11
C GLN A 479 -4.23 -23.34 -22.85
N GLU A 480 -5.41 -23.03 -22.32
CA GLU A 480 -6.29 -21.95 -22.82
C GLU A 480 -5.59 -20.58 -22.70
N LEU A 481 -5.04 -20.26 -21.53
CA LEU A 481 -4.27 -19.04 -21.26
C LEU A 481 -3.04 -18.89 -22.18
N ALA A 482 -2.34 -19.98 -22.50
CA ALA A 482 -1.23 -19.95 -23.45
C ALA A 482 -1.66 -19.58 -24.89
N VAL A 483 -2.90 -19.92 -25.29
CA VAL A 483 -3.48 -19.48 -26.57
C VAL A 483 -3.91 -18.02 -26.51
N GLU A 484 -4.54 -17.61 -25.41
CA GLU A 484 -4.97 -16.22 -25.18
C GLU A 484 -3.74 -15.26 -25.15
N TYR A 485 -2.67 -15.61 -24.43
CA TYR A 485 -1.42 -14.84 -24.38
C TYR A 485 -0.75 -14.67 -25.76
N ALA A 486 -0.62 -15.75 -26.53
CA ALA A 486 -0.07 -15.67 -27.88
C ALA A 486 -0.97 -14.86 -28.84
N ALA A 487 -2.29 -14.90 -28.65
CA ALA A 487 -3.23 -14.07 -29.39
C ALA A 487 -3.04 -12.58 -29.05
N SER A 488 -2.97 -12.21 -27.76
CA SER A 488 -2.68 -10.84 -27.33
C SER A 488 -1.36 -10.33 -27.91
N TYR A 489 -0.32 -11.17 -27.95
CA TYR A 489 0.97 -10.78 -28.52
C TYR A 489 0.91 -10.60 -30.04
N MET A 490 0.17 -11.44 -30.77
CA MET A 490 -0.07 -11.23 -32.20
C MET A 490 -0.91 -9.97 -32.48
N MET A 491 -1.93 -9.69 -31.66
CA MET A 491 -2.72 -8.45 -31.74
C MET A 491 -1.87 -7.19 -31.51
N ALA A 492 -0.98 -7.23 -30.51
CA ALA A 492 -0.06 -6.12 -30.23
C ALA A 492 0.91 -5.89 -31.42
N LEU A 493 1.50 -6.96 -31.95
CA LEU A 493 2.42 -6.90 -33.11
C LEU A 493 1.76 -6.43 -34.42
N GLU A 494 0.42 -6.47 -34.54
CA GLU A 494 -0.29 -5.90 -35.69
C GLU A 494 -0.37 -4.36 -35.65
N GLN A 495 -0.20 -3.75 -34.47
CA GLN A 495 -0.37 -2.30 -34.25
C GLN A 495 0.91 -1.59 -33.80
N LYS A 496 1.77 -2.27 -33.04
CA LYS A 496 2.96 -1.71 -32.37
C LYS A 496 4.18 -2.56 -32.68
N GLU A 497 5.29 -1.92 -33.05
CA GLU A 497 6.58 -2.62 -33.19
C GLU A 497 7.08 -3.02 -31.78
N PRO A 498 7.70 -4.21 -31.62
CA PRO A 498 8.25 -4.63 -30.33
C PRO A 498 9.42 -3.74 -29.91
N TYR A 499 9.76 -3.74 -28.62
CA TYR A 499 10.87 -2.94 -28.08
C TYR A 499 12.18 -3.15 -28.84
N THR A 500 12.93 -2.07 -29.02
CA THR A 500 14.24 -2.09 -29.67
C THR A 500 15.27 -2.85 -28.83
N GLU A 501 16.34 -3.35 -29.46
CA GLU A 501 17.48 -3.95 -28.74
C GLU A 501 18.07 -3.00 -27.68
N GLU A 502 17.94 -1.68 -27.88
CA GLU A 502 18.39 -0.63 -26.95
C GLU A 502 17.48 -0.49 -25.73
N LYS A 503 16.15 -0.43 -25.90
CA LYS A 503 15.21 -0.39 -24.76
C LYS A 503 15.25 -1.70 -23.97
N LEU A 504 15.35 -2.85 -24.66
CA LEU A 504 15.54 -4.15 -24.02
C LEU A 504 16.87 -4.23 -23.24
N ALA A 505 17.95 -3.64 -23.75
CA ALA A 505 19.20 -3.55 -23.01
C ALA A 505 19.04 -2.70 -21.74
N SER A 506 18.43 -1.51 -21.82
CA SER A 506 18.16 -0.65 -20.65
C SER A 506 17.35 -1.40 -19.58
N MET A 507 16.21 -1.98 -19.95
CA MET A 507 15.35 -2.74 -19.02
C MET A 507 16.11 -3.92 -18.37
N ASN A 508 16.97 -4.60 -19.12
CA ASN A 508 17.77 -5.71 -18.61
C ASN A 508 18.90 -5.24 -17.68
N ASP A 509 19.52 -4.10 -17.97
CA ASP A 509 20.55 -3.47 -17.16
C ASP A 509 19.94 -2.95 -15.84
N GLU A 510 18.75 -2.33 -15.88
CA GLU A 510 17.98 -1.89 -14.69
C GLU A 510 17.64 -3.07 -13.77
N ILE A 511 17.13 -4.18 -14.34
CA ILE A 511 16.88 -5.44 -13.59
C ILE A 511 18.19 -5.99 -13.01
N ASP A 512 19.27 -5.97 -13.77
CA ASP A 512 20.58 -6.47 -13.35
C ASP A 512 21.22 -5.64 -12.24
N GLU A 513 21.08 -4.32 -12.29
CA GLU A 513 21.58 -3.41 -11.26
C GLU A 513 20.78 -3.60 -9.96
N ALA A 514 19.46 -3.75 -10.04
CA ALA A 514 18.62 -4.08 -8.88
C ALA A 514 19.01 -5.42 -8.23
N ILE A 515 19.30 -6.46 -9.03
CA ILE A 515 19.69 -7.78 -8.52
C ILE A 515 21.16 -7.81 -8.04
N ASP A 516 22.10 -7.18 -8.75
CA ASP A 516 23.49 -7.09 -8.30
C ASP A 516 23.59 -6.36 -6.96
N TYR A 517 22.82 -5.28 -6.82
CA TYR A 517 22.65 -4.56 -5.57
C TYR A 517 22.08 -5.48 -4.48
N TYR A 518 21.02 -6.25 -4.75
CA TYR A 518 20.51 -7.27 -3.82
C TYR A 518 21.60 -8.25 -3.36
N LEU A 519 22.32 -8.86 -4.30
CA LEU A 519 23.32 -9.88 -4.00
C LEU A 519 24.47 -9.33 -3.16
N MET A 520 24.86 -8.08 -3.40
CA MET A 520 25.93 -7.39 -2.66
C MET A 520 25.58 -7.17 -1.18
N TYR A 521 24.30 -7.00 -0.85
CA TYR A 521 23.85 -6.63 0.50
C TYR A 521 23.12 -7.76 1.26
N ALA A 522 22.37 -8.61 0.57
CA ALA A 522 21.58 -9.70 1.16
C ALA A 522 21.86 -11.10 0.61
N GLY A 523 22.67 -11.27 -0.43
CA GLY A 523 22.93 -12.58 -1.05
C GLY A 523 23.38 -13.65 -0.03
N GLU A 524 24.39 -13.33 0.78
CA GLU A 524 24.89 -14.22 1.85
C GLU A 524 23.79 -14.59 2.87
N TYR A 525 22.89 -13.67 3.19
CA TYR A 525 21.81 -13.93 4.14
C TYR A 525 20.76 -14.92 3.59
N TYR A 526 20.34 -14.78 2.33
CA TYR A 526 19.39 -15.72 1.70
C TYR A 526 20.08 -17.01 1.19
N GLY A 527 21.40 -17.14 1.32
CA GLY A 527 22.17 -18.27 0.81
C GLY A 527 22.29 -18.30 -0.72
N VAL A 528 22.09 -17.16 -1.38
CA VAL A 528 22.15 -17.01 -2.85
C VAL A 528 23.34 -16.15 -3.25
N THR A 529 24.11 -16.60 -4.24
CA THR A 529 25.40 -15.98 -4.64
C THR A 529 25.42 -15.47 -6.08
N THR A 530 24.39 -15.82 -6.86
CA THR A 530 24.21 -15.46 -8.26
C THR A 530 22.83 -14.87 -8.50
N ARG A 531 22.68 -14.10 -9.59
CA ARG A 531 21.38 -13.50 -9.95
C ARG A 531 20.35 -14.57 -10.23
N ASP A 532 20.79 -15.70 -10.77
CA ASP A 532 19.93 -16.83 -11.08
C ASP A 532 19.42 -17.55 -9.81
N GLU A 533 20.29 -17.80 -8.82
CA GLU A 533 19.88 -18.34 -7.52
C GLU A 533 18.88 -17.40 -6.82
N TYR A 534 19.13 -16.08 -6.86
CA TYR A 534 18.20 -15.10 -6.32
C TYR A 534 16.86 -15.10 -7.07
N MET A 535 16.88 -14.96 -8.40
CA MET A 535 15.64 -14.86 -9.17
C MET A 535 14.81 -16.14 -9.11
N ARG A 536 15.46 -17.31 -9.00
CA ARG A 536 14.75 -18.58 -8.75
C ARG A 536 14.13 -18.62 -7.37
N TYR A 537 14.79 -18.06 -6.35
CA TYR A 537 14.25 -17.93 -5.00
C TYR A 537 13.03 -16.98 -4.95
N VAL A 538 13.08 -15.83 -5.62
CA VAL A 538 11.99 -14.84 -5.59
C VAL A 538 10.85 -15.12 -6.58
N THR A 539 11.15 -15.47 -7.83
CA THR A 539 10.14 -15.60 -8.90
C THR A 539 9.89 -17.04 -9.37
N GLY A 540 10.72 -18.01 -8.93
CA GLY A 540 10.74 -19.36 -9.49
C GLY A 540 11.39 -19.46 -10.89
N MET A 541 11.89 -18.35 -11.44
CA MET A 541 12.45 -18.23 -12.81
C MET A 541 13.95 -17.92 -12.76
N GLY A 542 14.75 -18.34 -13.75
CA GLY A 542 16.12 -17.82 -13.90
C GLY A 542 16.11 -16.32 -14.22
N VAL A 543 17.23 -15.61 -14.03
CA VAL A 543 17.21 -14.13 -14.23
C VAL A 543 16.92 -13.77 -15.69
N ASN A 544 17.42 -14.56 -16.65
CA ASN A 544 17.16 -14.34 -18.06
C ASN A 544 15.76 -14.83 -18.51
N ASP A 545 15.18 -15.80 -17.80
CA ASP A 545 13.77 -16.19 -17.97
C ASP A 545 12.84 -15.02 -17.57
N TYR A 546 13.10 -14.42 -16.40
CA TYR A 546 12.35 -13.28 -15.89
C TYR A 546 12.48 -12.05 -16.79
N LYS A 547 13.70 -11.68 -17.20
CA LYS A 547 13.95 -10.56 -18.13
C LYS A 547 13.14 -10.68 -19.43
N TYR A 548 13.16 -11.86 -20.04
CA TYR A 548 12.40 -12.15 -21.25
C TYR A 548 10.89 -12.01 -21.03
N PHE A 549 10.37 -12.62 -19.96
CA PHE A 549 8.96 -12.56 -19.60
C PHE A 549 8.50 -11.12 -19.31
N ASN A 550 9.26 -10.38 -18.49
CA ASN A 550 8.98 -9.00 -18.13
C ASN A 550 8.89 -8.10 -19.38
N ALA A 551 9.84 -8.22 -20.31
CA ALA A 551 9.82 -7.45 -21.55
C ALA A 551 8.55 -7.68 -22.40
N ILE A 552 8.08 -8.93 -22.53
CA ILE A 552 6.84 -9.22 -23.27
C ILE A 552 5.61 -8.76 -22.47
N HIS A 553 5.61 -8.96 -21.16
CA HIS A 553 4.50 -8.59 -20.30
C HIS A 553 4.28 -7.06 -20.28
N THR A 554 5.33 -6.24 -20.12
CA THR A 554 5.21 -4.78 -20.18
C THR A 554 4.69 -4.32 -21.55
N PHE A 555 5.21 -4.87 -22.65
CA PHE A 555 4.75 -4.56 -24.01
C PHE A 555 3.26 -4.88 -24.21
N LEU A 556 2.80 -6.01 -23.68
CA LEU A 556 1.39 -6.41 -23.73
C LEU A 556 0.50 -5.50 -22.88
N SER A 557 0.95 -5.12 -21.69
CA SER A 557 0.20 -4.23 -20.78
C SER A 557 0.04 -2.83 -21.36
N GLU A 558 1.12 -2.23 -21.90
CA GLU A 558 1.04 -0.96 -22.63
C GLU A 558 0.04 -1.03 -23.79
N TYR A 559 0.10 -2.09 -24.60
CA TYR A 559 -0.85 -2.28 -25.70
C TYR A 559 -2.30 -2.46 -25.22
N ALA A 560 -2.53 -3.17 -24.12
CA ALA A 560 -3.84 -3.35 -23.54
C ALA A 560 -4.42 -2.02 -23.02
N GLU A 561 -3.62 -1.21 -22.34
CA GLU A 561 -3.99 0.13 -21.87
C GLU A 561 -4.33 1.06 -23.04
N GLU A 562 -3.47 1.14 -24.07
CA GLU A 562 -3.74 1.90 -25.30
C GLU A 562 -5.03 1.45 -25.98
N ALA A 563 -5.22 0.14 -26.13
CA ALA A 563 -6.40 -0.45 -26.78
C ALA A 563 -7.70 -0.18 -26.00
N MET A 564 -7.68 -0.28 -24.67
CA MET A 564 -8.82 0.01 -23.80
C MET A 564 -9.14 1.50 -23.74
N ALA A 565 -8.12 2.37 -23.68
CA ALA A 565 -8.31 3.83 -23.73
C ALA A 565 -8.99 4.26 -25.04
N ALA A 566 -8.63 3.64 -26.17
CA ALA A 566 -9.25 3.89 -27.47
C ALA A 566 -10.71 3.39 -27.62
N MET A 567 -11.22 2.57 -26.68
CA MET A 567 -12.61 2.07 -26.76
C MET A 567 -13.62 3.14 -26.38
N THR A 568 -14.54 3.46 -27.29
CA THR A 568 -15.72 4.29 -27.00
C THR A 568 -16.85 3.42 -26.46
N VAL A 569 -17.27 3.64 -25.21
CA VAL A 569 -18.40 2.93 -24.60
C VAL A 569 -19.61 3.86 -24.51
N THR A 570 -20.81 3.35 -24.79
CA THR A 570 -22.06 4.11 -24.69
C THR A 570 -22.78 3.86 -23.37
N ASP A 571 -23.58 4.83 -22.91
CA ASP A 571 -24.48 4.65 -21.76
C ASP A 571 -25.41 3.43 -21.91
N GLU A 572 -25.80 3.06 -23.13
CA GLU A 572 -26.61 1.86 -23.40
C GLU A 572 -25.83 0.56 -23.14
N GLN A 573 -24.54 0.52 -23.49
CA GLN A 573 -23.65 -0.61 -23.16
C GLN A 573 -23.36 -0.68 -21.65
N LEU A 574 -23.07 0.45 -21.00
CA LEU A 574 -22.82 0.48 -19.56
C LEU A 574 -24.08 0.08 -18.76
N LYS A 575 -25.28 0.52 -19.18
CA LYS A 575 -26.55 0.08 -18.57
C LYS A 575 -26.76 -1.42 -18.75
N ALA A 576 -26.54 -1.95 -19.96
CA ALA A 576 -26.69 -3.38 -20.21
C ALA A 576 -25.67 -4.24 -19.44
N TYR A 577 -24.47 -3.71 -19.21
CA TYR A 577 -23.44 -4.34 -18.38
C TYR A 577 -23.80 -4.30 -16.88
N TYR A 578 -24.25 -3.15 -16.39
CA TYR A 578 -24.76 -3.00 -15.03
C TYR A 578 -25.96 -3.94 -14.77
N ASP A 579 -26.90 -4.06 -15.70
CA ASP A 579 -28.11 -4.89 -15.53
C ASP A 579 -27.83 -6.41 -15.47
N VAL A 580 -26.64 -6.84 -15.89
CA VAL A 580 -26.18 -8.24 -15.75
C VAL A 580 -25.36 -8.42 -14.47
N ASN A 581 -24.65 -7.38 -14.03
CA ASN A 581 -23.70 -7.39 -12.92
C ASN A 581 -24.19 -6.56 -11.71
N GLU A 582 -25.50 -6.34 -11.57
CA GLU A 582 -26.09 -5.38 -10.61
C GLU A 582 -25.63 -5.68 -9.18
N GLU A 583 -25.48 -6.95 -8.82
CA GLU A 583 -25.01 -7.39 -7.49
C GLU A 583 -23.62 -6.83 -7.11
N TYR A 584 -22.71 -6.65 -8.06
CA TYR A 584 -21.35 -6.16 -7.83
C TYR A 584 -21.27 -4.63 -7.76
N TYR A 585 -22.21 -3.93 -8.39
CA TYR A 585 -22.12 -2.47 -8.63
C TYR A 585 -23.23 -1.66 -7.97
N ARG A 586 -24.30 -2.30 -7.51
CA ARG A 586 -25.33 -1.66 -6.69
C ARG A 586 -24.77 -1.39 -5.31
N ILE A 587 -24.87 -0.13 -4.87
CA ILE A 587 -24.44 0.29 -3.54
C ILE A 587 -25.68 0.65 -2.71
N VAL A 588 -25.78 0.04 -1.53
CA VAL A 588 -26.83 0.34 -0.54
C VAL A 588 -26.16 0.95 0.67
N ALA A 589 -26.46 2.22 0.91
CA ALA A 589 -26.01 2.92 2.10
C ALA A 589 -27.01 2.69 3.23
N VAL A 590 -26.52 2.15 4.34
CA VAL A 590 -27.29 1.98 5.58
C VAL A 590 -26.78 2.95 6.63
N ARG A 591 -27.68 3.52 7.43
CA ARG A 591 -27.32 4.27 8.63
C ARG A 591 -27.57 3.38 9.85
N HIS A 592 -26.57 3.18 10.70
CA HIS A 592 -26.60 2.22 11.80
C HIS A 592 -26.26 2.81 13.18
N ILE A 593 -26.78 2.16 14.22
CA ILE A 593 -26.43 2.42 15.63
C ILE A 593 -25.96 1.09 16.24
N ARG A 594 -24.66 1.00 16.46
CA ARG A 594 -24.01 -0.11 17.17
C ARG A 594 -24.20 0.05 18.68
N LEU A 595 -24.58 -1.02 19.36
CA LEU A 595 -24.62 -1.11 20.82
C LEU A 595 -23.95 -2.42 21.26
N ASP A 596 -22.88 -2.35 22.03
CA ASP A 596 -22.04 -3.53 22.28
C ASP A 596 -22.53 -4.40 23.44
N PHE A 597 -22.18 -5.69 23.36
CA PHE A 597 -22.30 -6.68 24.42
C PHE A 597 -20.95 -6.98 25.11
N THR A 598 -19.91 -6.22 24.80
CA THR A 598 -18.61 -6.19 25.49
C THR A 598 -18.55 -4.96 26.41
N ASP A 599 -17.85 -5.09 27.54
CA ASP A 599 -17.44 -3.93 28.31
C ASP A 599 -16.24 -3.29 27.61
N THR A 600 -16.32 -2.00 27.30
CA THR A 600 -15.27 -1.24 26.61
C THR A 600 -13.96 -1.17 27.41
N ASP A 601 -14.00 -1.49 28.70
CA ASP A 601 -12.85 -1.45 29.61
C ASP A 601 -12.14 -2.82 29.81
N GLU A 602 -12.71 -3.97 29.42
CA GLU A 602 -12.15 -5.29 29.77
C GLU A 602 -12.14 -6.35 28.64
N ASP A 603 -12.67 -6.08 27.43
CA ASP A 603 -12.95 -7.07 26.36
C ASP A 603 -13.84 -8.27 26.82
N GLU A 604 -14.33 -8.26 28.07
CA GLU A 604 -15.24 -9.28 28.60
C GLU A 604 -16.68 -9.00 28.18
N THR A 605 -17.45 -10.06 27.92
CA THR A 605 -18.87 -9.92 27.57
C THR A 605 -19.68 -9.50 28.80
N ILE A 606 -20.45 -8.42 28.71
CA ILE A 606 -21.32 -7.92 29.78
C ILE A 606 -22.35 -8.96 30.23
N SER A 607 -22.85 -8.85 31.47
CA SER A 607 -23.76 -9.85 32.02
C SER A 607 -25.11 -9.91 31.31
N ASP A 608 -25.84 -11.02 31.45
CA ASP A 608 -27.20 -11.19 30.89
C ASP A 608 -28.16 -10.03 31.23
N ALA A 609 -27.96 -9.39 32.40
CA ALA A 609 -28.77 -8.25 32.84
C ALA A 609 -28.40 -6.95 32.10
N GLU A 610 -27.12 -6.75 31.78
CA GLU A 610 -26.62 -5.61 31.00
C GLU A 610 -26.94 -5.79 29.51
N LYS A 611 -26.78 -7.01 28.95
CA LYS A 611 -27.27 -7.34 27.60
C LYS A 611 -28.77 -7.05 27.45
N GLN A 612 -29.57 -7.29 28.50
CA GLN A 612 -30.98 -6.91 28.48
C GLN A 612 -31.19 -5.38 28.52
N ALA A 613 -30.37 -4.61 29.24
CA ALA A 613 -30.43 -3.15 29.20
C ALA A 613 -30.04 -2.57 27.82
N VAL A 614 -29.09 -3.22 27.13
CA VAL A 614 -28.73 -2.92 25.73
C VAL A 614 -29.90 -3.21 24.79
N ARG A 615 -30.57 -4.37 24.91
CA ARG A 615 -31.82 -4.66 24.16
C ARG A 615 -32.93 -3.65 24.45
N ASP A 616 -33.11 -3.25 25.71
CA ASP A 616 -34.12 -2.25 26.08
C ASP A 616 -33.77 -0.86 25.47
N THR A 617 -32.49 -0.55 25.32
CA THR A 617 -31.98 0.67 24.65
C THR A 617 -32.21 0.61 23.14
N ALA A 618 -31.92 -0.51 22.47
CA ALA A 618 -32.24 -0.71 21.05
C ALA A 618 -33.75 -0.51 20.77
N ASN A 619 -34.62 -1.10 21.61
CA ASN A 619 -36.07 -0.91 21.53
C ASN A 619 -36.50 0.55 21.73
N LEU A 620 -35.82 1.29 22.62
CA LEU A 620 -36.05 2.73 22.82
C LEU A 620 -35.65 3.55 21.58
N LEU A 621 -34.51 3.25 20.97
CA LEU A 621 -34.04 3.92 19.75
C LEU A 621 -34.99 3.66 18.57
N VAL A 622 -35.44 2.41 18.39
CA VAL A 622 -36.47 2.06 17.40
C VAL A 622 -37.76 2.85 17.62
N ALA A 623 -38.21 2.97 18.88
CA ALA A 623 -39.41 3.75 19.19
C ALA A 623 -39.23 5.26 18.93
N LYS A 624 -38.02 5.80 19.08
CA LYS A 624 -37.67 7.19 18.81
C LYS A 624 -37.62 7.51 17.32
N ILE A 625 -36.96 6.67 16.52
CA ILE A 625 -36.92 6.80 15.04
C ILE A 625 -38.34 6.74 14.48
N ASN A 626 -39.16 5.76 14.92
CA ASN A 626 -40.57 5.67 14.54
C ASN A 626 -41.45 6.86 15.01
N ALA A 627 -40.99 7.64 16.00
CA ALA A 627 -41.65 8.87 16.44
C ALA A 627 -41.21 10.12 15.66
N GLY A 628 -40.21 10.00 14.79
CA GLY A 628 -39.65 11.10 14.00
C GLY A 628 -38.49 11.84 14.66
N ASP A 629 -37.84 11.27 15.69
CA ASP A 629 -36.55 11.77 16.15
C ASP A 629 -35.49 11.54 15.05
N SER A 630 -34.56 12.50 14.85
CA SER A 630 -33.53 12.41 13.80
C SER A 630 -32.63 11.19 14.02
N PRO A 631 -32.51 10.26 13.05
CA PRO A 631 -31.62 9.10 13.18
C PRO A 631 -30.15 9.52 13.34
N GLU A 632 -29.65 10.48 12.55
CA GLU A 632 -28.29 11.02 12.68
C GLU A 632 -27.99 11.53 14.11
N ALA A 633 -28.94 12.25 14.71
CA ALA A 633 -28.78 12.76 16.07
C ALA A 633 -28.82 11.66 17.13
N LEU A 634 -29.47 10.52 16.84
CA LEU A 634 -29.45 9.33 17.70
C LEU A 634 -28.15 8.53 17.52
N VAL A 635 -27.65 8.37 16.29
CA VAL A 635 -26.34 7.77 16.00
C VAL A 635 -25.25 8.50 16.78
N LYS A 636 -25.13 9.82 16.60
CA LYS A 636 -24.13 10.66 17.28
C LYS A 636 -24.23 10.69 18.81
N ALA A 637 -25.35 10.23 19.39
CA ALA A 637 -25.59 10.26 20.83
C ALA A 637 -25.63 8.88 21.51
N TRP A 638 -25.69 7.79 20.74
CA TRP A 638 -25.89 6.42 21.26
C TRP A 638 -25.09 5.34 20.56
N SER A 639 -24.58 5.54 19.34
CA SER A 639 -23.80 4.53 18.62
C SER A 639 -22.40 4.42 19.21
N GLN A 640 -21.91 3.18 19.32
CA GLN A 640 -20.53 2.85 19.69
C GLN A 640 -19.62 2.62 18.47
N ALA A 641 -20.17 2.67 17.25
CA ALA A 641 -19.40 2.54 16.01
C ALA A 641 -18.49 3.76 15.77
N GLU A 642 -17.31 3.55 15.18
CA GLU A 642 -16.34 4.62 14.92
C GLU A 642 -16.86 5.68 13.93
N ASP A 643 -17.59 5.22 12.91
CA ASP A 643 -18.13 6.03 11.81
C ASP A 643 -19.32 6.92 12.23
N ALA A 644 -19.94 6.62 13.38
CA ALA A 644 -20.99 7.41 14.01
C ALA A 644 -20.64 8.91 14.14
N THR A 645 -19.35 9.21 14.26
CA THR A 645 -18.84 10.59 14.40
C THR A 645 -18.29 11.18 13.10
N THR A 646 -17.84 10.36 12.14
CA THR A 646 -17.14 10.82 10.93
C THR A 646 -18.10 11.11 9.77
N ASN A 647 -19.04 10.20 9.49
CA ASN A 647 -20.07 10.36 8.45
C ASN A 647 -21.51 10.23 9.00
N GLY A 648 -21.64 10.11 10.33
CA GLY A 648 -22.92 9.94 11.00
C GLY A 648 -23.41 8.49 11.01
N GLY A 649 -22.49 7.52 10.96
CA GLY A 649 -22.79 6.09 11.02
C GLY A 649 -23.41 5.57 9.74
N ILE A 650 -22.91 6.01 8.58
CA ILE A 650 -23.35 5.54 7.27
C ILE A 650 -22.32 4.57 6.69
N ALA A 651 -22.72 3.32 6.48
CA ALA A 651 -21.93 2.32 5.78
C ALA A 651 -22.48 2.16 4.35
N ALA A 652 -21.67 2.47 3.33
CA ALA A 652 -21.94 2.12 1.94
C ALA A 652 -21.55 0.65 1.70
N LEU A 653 -22.54 -0.20 1.38
CA LEU A 653 -22.39 -1.65 1.22
C LEU A 653 -22.56 -2.06 -0.25
N SER A 654 -21.86 -3.11 -0.67
CA SER A 654 -22.06 -3.86 -1.92
C SER A 654 -22.18 -5.37 -1.60
N ALA A 655 -22.52 -6.22 -2.58
CA ALA A 655 -22.59 -7.67 -2.31
C ALA A 655 -21.22 -8.33 -2.04
N VAL A 656 -20.11 -7.66 -2.44
CA VAL A 656 -18.73 -8.16 -2.30
C VAL A 656 -17.89 -7.40 -1.29
N SER A 657 -18.39 -6.29 -0.74
CA SER A 657 -17.69 -5.48 0.26
C SER A 657 -18.65 -4.76 1.20
N GLY A 658 -18.32 -4.76 2.49
CA GLY A 658 -19.11 -4.07 3.51
C GLY A 658 -18.37 -4.02 4.84
N ALA A 659 -18.53 -2.93 5.58
CA ALA A 659 -17.93 -2.73 6.91
C ALA A 659 -18.75 -3.37 8.05
N LEU A 660 -19.88 -4.03 7.72
CA LEU A 660 -20.84 -4.59 8.67
C LEU A 660 -21.01 -6.09 8.44
N ASP A 661 -21.55 -6.78 9.46
CA ASP A 661 -21.87 -8.20 9.42
C ASP A 661 -22.65 -8.62 8.16
N LYS A 662 -22.30 -9.80 7.61
CA LYS A 662 -22.88 -10.32 6.38
C LYS A 662 -24.42 -10.37 6.39
N GLU A 663 -25.04 -10.62 7.55
CA GLU A 663 -26.51 -10.64 7.66
C GLU A 663 -27.14 -9.25 7.37
N ILE A 664 -26.46 -8.16 7.73
CA ILE A 664 -26.87 -6.79 7.37
C ILE A 664 -26.63 -6.53 5.89
N VAL A 665 -25.49 -6.95 5.34
CA VAL A 665 -25.17 -6.80 3.91
C VAL A 665 -26.22 -7.50 3.05
N ASP A 666 -26.52 -8.78 3.34
CA ASP A 666 -27.50 -9.57 2.61
C ASP A 666 -28.91 -8.93 2.68
N TRP A 667 -29.33 -8.47 3.87
CA TRP A 667 -30.59 -7.74 4.06
C TRP A 667 -30.64 -6.40 3.30
N ALA A 668 -29.55 -5.64 3.30
CA ALA A 668 -29.46 -4.37 2.59
C ALA A 668 -29.56 -4.60 1.07
N MET A 669 -28.94 -5.65 0.55
CA MET A 669 -29.03 -6.04 -0.86
C MET A 669 -30.45 -6.47 -1.26
N GLU A 670 -31.22 -7.13 -0.38
CA GLU A 670 -32.65 -7.41 -0.63
C GLU A 670 -33.56 -6.18 -0.55
N THR A 671 -33.11 -5.07 0.07
CA THR A 671 -33.94 -3.89 0.34
C THR A 671 -33.92 -2.89 -0.82
N THR A 672 -35.09 -2.58 -1.38
CA THR A 672 -35.24 -1.76 -2.61
C THR A 672 -35.86 -0.37 -2.37
N THR A 673 -35.86 0.14 -1.14
CA THR A 673 -36.48 1.42 -0.77
C THR A 673 -35.63 2.16 0.24
N VAL A 674 -35.48 3.48 0.10
CA VAL A 674 -34.80 4.34 1.07
C VAL A 674 -35.78 4.86 2.11
N GLY A 675 -35.41 4.80 3.39
CA GLY A 675 -36.15 5.45 4.48
C GLY A 675 -36.29 4.62 5.75
N THR A 676 -36.75 5.28 6.82
CA THR A 676 -36.91 4.71 8.17
C THR A 676 -37.96 3.59 8.26
N GLU A 677 -38.78 3.39 7.23
CA GLU A 677 -39.67 2.22 7.11
C GLU A 677 -38.91 0.90 6.95
N THR A 678 -37.63 0.94 6.57
CA THR A 678 -36.75 -0.23 6.49
C THR A 678 -36.11 -0.61 7.83
N LEU A 679 -36.35 0.19 8.88
CA LEU A 679 -35.70 0.07 10.18
C LEU A 679 -35.78 -1.36 10.76
N THR A 680 -34.61 -1.98 10.89
CA THR A 680 -34.41 -3.37 11.31
C THR A 680 -33.43 -3.41 12.48
N VAL A 681 -33.50 -4.47 13.30
CA VAL A 681 -32.59 -4.69 14.43
C VAL A 681 -31.97 -6.08 14.28
N PHE A 682 -30.65 -6.13 14.26
CA PHE A 682 -29.86 -7.36 14.28
C PHE A 682 -29.21 -7.53 15.65
N GLU A 683 -29.16 -8.76 16.17
CA GLU A 683 -28.52 -9.09 17.45
C GLU A 683 -27.49 -10.19 17.22
N PHE A 684 -26.23 -9.84 17.39
CA PHE A 684 -25.07 -10.72 17.24
C PHE A 684 -24.53 -11.17 18.61
N THR A 685 -23.42 -11.91 18.63
CA THR A 685 -22.82 -12.41 19.87
C THR A 685 -22.21 -11.32 20.76
N ASP A 686 -21.79 -10.24 20.11
CA ASP A 686 -20.92 -9.15 20.52
C ASP A 686 -21.62 -7.79 20.52
N GLY A 687 -22.84 -7.67 19.98
CA GLY A 687 -23.63 -6.44 20.03
C GLY A 687 -25.00 -6.51 19.35
N ILE A 688 -25.64 -5.36 19.25
CA ILE A 688 -26.89 -5.09 18.55
C ILE A 688 -26.65 -3.98 17.54
N GLU A 689 -27.19 -4.14 16.34
CA GLU A 689 -27.19 -3.13 15.28
C GLU A 689 -28.62 -2.68 14.98
N VAL A 690 -28.89 -1.39 15.13
CA VAL A 690 -30.17 -0.77 14.73
C VAL A 690 -29.95 -0.03 13.42
N VAL A 691 -30.46 -0.58 12.31
CA VAL A 691 -30.09 -0.16 10.95
C VAL A 691 -31.30 0.25 10.10
N TYR A 692 -31.14 1.20 9.18
CA TYR A 692 -32.10 1.45 8.10
C TYR A 692 -31.37 1.89 6.83
N VAL A 693 -31.96 1.65 5.65
CA VAL A 693 -31.40 2.10 4.37
C VAL A 693 -31.58 3.61 4.22
N CYS A 694 -30.47 4.35 4.17
CA CYS A 694 -30.44 5.80 4.01
C CYS A 694 -30.12 6.24 2.57
N GLY A 695 -29.57 5.35 1.74
CA GLY A 695 -29.40 5.61 0.31
C GLY A 695 -29.28 4.34 -0.53
N ILE A 696 -29.65 4.44 -1.81
CA ILE A 696 -29.48 3.40 -2.83
C ILE A 696 -28.91 4.08 -4.07
N LEU A 697 -27.71 3.68 -4.47
CA LEU A 697 -27.07 4.09 -5.72
C LEU A 697 -27.20 2.98 -6.76
N THR A 698 -27.73 3.34 -7.91
CA THR A 698 -27.85 2.50 -9.11
C THR A 698 -27.35 3.25 -10.33
N PHE A 699 -27.26 2.58 -11.48
CA PHE A 699 -26.95 3.25 -12.75
C PHE A 699 -27.90 4.43 -13.07
N ASP A 700 -29.18 4.29 -12.72
CA ASP A 700 -30.20 5.31 -13.01
C ASP A 700 -30.11 6.53 -12.06
N GLY A 701 -29.28 6.46 -11.02
CA GLY A 701 -28.96 7.55 -10.10
C GLY A 701 -28.91 7.14 -8.63
N LEU A 702 -28.70 8.15 -7.77
CA LEU A 702 -28.74 8.05 -6.31
C LEU A 702 -30.12 8.47 -5.78
N GLU A 703 -30.75 7.61 -4.98
CA GLU A 703 -31.81 7.97 -4.05
C GLU A 703 -31.22 8.04 -2.63
N GLY A 704 -31.45 9.12 -1.88
CA GLY A 704 -30.98 9.25 -0.49
C GLY A 704 -29.53 9.74 -0.33
N GLU A 705 -28.85 9.25 0.71
CA GLU A 705 -27.52 9.67 1.16
C GLU A 705 -26.55 8.47 1.24
N THR A 706 -25.30 8.65 0.79
CA THR A 706 -24.25 7.61 0.76
C THR A 706 -23.17 7.76 1.83
N GLY A 707 -23.13 8.89 2.53
CA GLY A 707 -22.12 9.18 3.56
C GLY A 707 -20.70 9.46 3.03
N SER A 708 -20.52 9.56 1.71
CA SER A 708 -19.26 9.93 1.06
C SER A 708 -19.51 10.58 -0.30
N ASP A 709 -18.86 11.71 -0.56
CA ASP A 709 -18.89 12.42 -1.84
C ASP A 709 -18.14 11.67 -2.96
N GLU A 710 -17.41 10.60 -2.62
CA GLU A 710 -16.76 9.70 -3.58
C GLU A 710 -17.73 8.65 -4.17
N VAL A 711 -18.92 8.47 -3.56
CA VAL A 711 -19.92 7.44 -3.94
C VAL A 711 -21.07 8.10 -4.69
N THR A 712 -20.89 8.28 -6.01
CA THR A 712 -21.78 9.04 -6.89
C THR A 712 -22.14 8.27 -8.16
N PRO A 713 -23.19 8.68 -8.92
CA PRO A 713 -23.47 8.11 -10.23
C PRO A 713 -22.29 8.22 -11.22
N GLU A 714 -21.50 9.28 -11.13
CA GLU A 714 -20.32 9.53 -11.96
C GLU A 714 -19.18 8.55 -11.64
N THR A 715 -18.87 8.33 -10.35
CA THR A 715 -17.83 7.37 -9.97
C THR A 715 -18.25 5.93 -10.25
N LEU A 716 -19.53 5.59 -10.03
CA LEU A 716 -20.11 4.32 -10.46
C LEU A 716 -19.96 4.10 -11.98
N LYS A 717 -20.29 5.10 -12.81
CA LYS A 717 -20.12 5.01 -14.27
C LYS A 717 -18.66 4.80 -14.68
N SER A 718 -17.73 5.51 -14.05
CA SER A 718 -16.29 5.33 -14.29
C SER A 718 -15.83 3.90 -13.96
N THR A 719 -16.22 3.36 -12.81
CA THR A 719 -15.93 1.97 -12.42
C THR A 719 -16.53 0.95 -13.39
N LEU A 720 -17.78 1.16 -13.84
CA LEU A 720 -18.43 0.32 -14.84
C LEU A 720 -17.74 0.39 -16.20
N GLU A 721 -17.26 1.56 -16.63
CA GLU A 721 -16.56 1.71 -17.90
C GLU A 721 -15.22 0.98 -17.90
N SER A 722 -14.44 1.10 -16.83
CA SER A 722 -13.19 0.36 -16.67
C SER A 722 -13.43 -1.15 -16.67
N ALA A 723 -14.42 -1.65 -15.94
CA ALA A 723 -14.75 -3.08 -15.90
C ALA A 723 -15.25 -3.59 -17.27
N TYR A 724 -16.15 -2.84 -17.92
CA TYR A 724 -16.63 -3.14 -19.27
C TYR A 724 -15.48 -3.21 -20.28
N LYS A 725 -14.54 -2.26 -20.25
CA LYS A 725 -13.39 -2.21 -21.16
C LYS A 725 -12.46 -3.41 -21.00
N ASN A 726 -12.17 -3.82 -19.77
CA ASN A 726 -11.42 -5.05 -19.49
C ASN A 726 -12.12 -6.29 -20.09
N GLU A 727 -13.40 -6.49 -19.80
CA GLU A 727 -14.16 -7.62 -20.36
C GLU A 727 -14.33 -7.55 -21.89
N GLU A 728 -14.42 -6.35 -22.48
CA GLU A 728 -14.45 -6.17 -23.93
C GLU A 728 -13.11 -6.51 -24.57
N TYR A 729 -11.99 -6.14 -23.94
CA TYR A 729 -10.65 -6.49 -24.38
C TYR A 729 -10.42 -8.01 -24.34
N ASP A 730 -10.81 -8.66 -23.25
CA ASP A 730 -10.83 -10.12 -23.10
C ASP A 730 -11.66 -10.81 -24.19
N ARG A 731 -12.84 -10.24 -24.51
CA ARG A 731 -13.70 -10.73 -25.60
C ARG A 731 -13.06 -10.52 -26.97
N GLN A 732 -12.31 -9.44 -27.18
CA GLN A 732 -11.54 -9.22 -28.41
C GLN A 732 -10.41 -10.25 -28.58
N ILE A 733 -9.68 -10.60 -27.52
CA ILE A 733 -8.67 -11.67 -27.54
C ILE A 733 -9.31 -13.01 -27.94
N LYS A 734 -10.40 -13.40 -27.27
CA LYS A 734 -11.15 -14.64 -27.55
C LYS A 734 -11.76 -14.66 -28.96
N GLN A 735 -12.18 -13.50 -29.47
CA GLN A 735 -12.63 -13.34 -30.86
C GLN A 735 -11.47 -13.47 -31.85
N TYR A 736 -10.31 -12.86 -31.58
CA TYR A 736 -9.10 -12.98 -32.40
C TYR A 736 -8.61 -14.44 -32.50
N VAL A 737 -8.60 -15.17 -31.38
CA VAL A 737 -8.34 -16.62 -31.33
C VAL A 737 -9.27 -17.38 -32.28
N THR A 738 -10.56 -17.03 -32.29
CA THR A 738 -11.58 -17.68 -33.13
C THR A 738 -11.39 -17.33 -34.60
N ASP A 739 -11.21 -16.06 -34.95
CA ASP A 739 -11.11 -15.59 -36.33
C ASP A 739 -9.83 -16.06 -37.03
N HIS A 740 -8.74 -16.22 -36.28
CA HIS A 740 -7.47 -16.75 -36.78
C HIS A 740 -7.33 -18.27 -36.62
N ASN A 741 -8.32 -18.96 -36.05
CA ASN A 741 -8.31 -20.39 -35.76
C ASN A 741 -7.02 -20.79 -34.99
N LEU A 742 -6.74 -20.07 -33.90
CA LEU A 742 -5.58 -20.32 -33.06
C LEU A 742 -5.83 -21.52 -32.14
N GLU A 743 -4.93 -22.48 -32.18
CA GLU A 743 -4.94 -23.69 -31.33
C GLU A 743 -3.50 -24.07 -30.96
N LEU A 744 -3.33 -24.79 -29.85
CA LEU A 744 -2.03 -25.36 -29.49
C LEU A 744 -1.64 -26.47 -30.47
N SER A 745 -0.45 -26.33 -31.03
CA SER A 745 0.21 -27.33 -31.85
C SER A 745 1.58 -27.70 -31.27
N GLU A 746 2.10 -28.88 -31.63
CA GLU A 746 3.38 -29.40 -31.13
C GLU A 746 3.49 -29.49 -29.59
N LEU A 747 2.36 -29.56 -28.87
CA LEU A 747 2.31 -29.59 -27.40
C LEU A 747 3.12 -30.76 -26.80
N ARG A 748 4.07 -30.40 -25.92
CA ARG A 748 4.88 -31.33 -25.12
C ARG A 748 4.26 -31.53 -23.75
N THR A 749 3.41 -32.56 -23.63
CA THR A 749 2.70 -32.88 -22.38
C THR A 749 3.64 -33.21 -21.22
N ASP A 750 4.83 -33.75 -21.50
CA ASP A 750 5.89 -33.96 -20.51
C ASP A 750 6.35 -32.68 -19.81
N LEU A 751 6.29 -31.54 -20.50
CA LEU A 751 6.60 -30.23 -19.92
C LEU A 751 5.41 -29.60 -19.20
N VAL A 752 4.18 -29.88 -19.63
CA VAL A 752 2.95 -29.53 -18.89
C VAL A 752 2.91 -30.25 -17.55
N ASP A 753 3.30 -31.53 -17.54
CA ASP A 753 3.44 -32.33 -16.32
C ASP A 753 4.60 -31.80 -15.44
N LYS A 754 5.76 -31.47 -16.03
CA LYS A 754 6.90 -30.85 -15.32
C LYS A 754 6.53 -29.52 -14.64
N ALA A 755 5.76 -28.65 -15.30
CA ALA A 755 5.32 -27.37 -14.72
C ALA A 755 4.41 -27.59 -13.49
N ALA A 756 3.50 -28.56 -13.57
CA ALA A 756 2.68 -28.96 -12.44
C ALA A 756 3.48 -29.59 -11.29
N GLU A 757 4.46 -30.45 -11.60
CA GLU A 757 5.35 -31.03 -10.59
C GLU A 757 6.19 -29.95 -9.90
N ALA A 758 6.70 -28.97 -10.63
CA ALA A 758 7.46 -27.84 -10.09
C ALA A 758 6.62 -27.02 -9.10
N TYR A 759 5.41 -26.60 -9.50
CA TYR A 759 4.49 -25.85 -8.62
C TYR A 759 4.13 -26.62 -7.33
N LEU A 760 4.12 -27.96 -7.39
CA LEU A 760 3.75 -28.82 -6.26
C LEU A 760 4.94 -29.31 -5.43
N THR A 761 6.17 -28.89 -5.76
CA THR A 761 7.37 -29.32 -5.05
C THR A 761 7.75 -28.31 -3.97
N TYR A 762 7.66 -28.75 -2.72
CA TYR A 762 8.35 -28.09 -1.61
C TYR A 762 9.79 -28.60 -1.58
N GLU A 763 10.76 -27.76 -1.96
CA GLU A 763 12.17 -28.02 -1.71
C GLU A 763 12.50 -27.64 -0.27
N ASP A 764 12.77 -28.66 0.55
CA ASP A 764 13.14 -28.52 1.95
C ASP A 764 14.62 -28.11 2.02
N ASN A 765 14.89 -26.80 1.92
CA ASN A 765 16.25 -26.24 1.90
C ASN A 765 17.05 -26.47 3.22
N GLU A 766 16.47 -27.13 4.24
CA GLU A 766 17.23 -27.65 5.39
C GLU A 766 17.97 -28.98 5.09
N ALA A 767 17.90 -29.53 3.87
CA ALA A 767 18.35 -30.90 3.55
C ALA A 767 19.73 -31.05 2.85
N THR A 768 20.59 -30.03 2.82
CA THR A 768 22.01 -30.16 2.41
C THR A 768 22.97 -29.92 3.57
N GLU A 769 23.74 -30.98 3.92
CA GLU A 769 24.62 -31.12 5.11
C GLU A 769 25.80 -30.13 5.21
#